data_AF-H5Y5S0-F1
#
_entry.id   AF-H5Y5S0-F1
#
_cell.length_a   1.000
_cell.length_b   1.000
_cell.length_c   1.000
_cell.angle_alpha   90.00
_cell.angle_beta   90.00
_cell.angle_gamma   90.00
#
_symmetry.space_group_name_H-M   'P 1'
#
loop_
_entity.id
_entity.type
_entity.pdbx_description
1 polymer ?
#
loop_
_entity_poly.entity_id
_entity_poly.type
_entity_poly.pdbx_seq_one_letter_code
_entity_poly.pdbx_strand_id
1 'polypeptide(L)'
;MKRIIKQGLGTFLTCLLLLSTLVTGLAAEAQAQTAANQGTASRTTVDQVINALEQWERASIQAAFQTASEQEIVDPTVYNWPTIGLGRLERYDGLSVYLAENEKYIQQNWNSILRKVTDLARISLAVGAAQGNPQDYGGKDLIAEIYNYPNIEAQGINGPIFALIALDSGRYELPATAKWTRDKLLEIILSKQLSDGGFSLDGTGNGDVDITAMAIQGLAPYYRAGLPEVKAVVDKALAYLAQAQEADGGFRSWGTKNSESVCQTIIALCSIGIDIDTDARFIKNSNTLLSDLLKFKSNDGGFRHTLEDSTNPMASEQALIALAAYVRFQDEKSGLYDYHPEKPISIPALSNEQTGPAMPEILRIAGADCYATAVEIAKRNFPQGAETVILARGDVSADALPAVPLARKYQAPLLLTPSDQLPSQVFNEIRALGAKKVLIMGGEGAIGRQVSAVLDQAGLDVQRVSGNDHYSTAYEIAKLLGTQGQAVIVSGDYSHSYPDALSISAWAAYNGVPVLYADRSAQLPKPTGQAISELGVKQTLLIGGTAVLPLELEQILPDPKRYSGQTLYDTNAIVLGQLQPNPTKIFVATGGGFADALAGAAVAGQSNAWILLTERGSNEGKGLTGGQEQLLRSARDLVTETYVLGGAAVISDSTLQALKQILQAGTP
;
A
#
# COMPACT_ATOMS: atom_id res chain seq x y z
N MET A 1 -20.81 -61.51 -33.19
CA MET A 1 -20.47 -60.61 -34.31
C MET A 1 -21.31 -59.32 -34.37
N LYS A 2 -22.65 -59.35 -34.37
CA LYS A 2 -23.49 -58.13 -34.45
C LYS A 2 -23.37 -57.14 -33.27
N ARG A 3 -22.90 -57.58 -32.09
CA ARG A 3 -22.75 -56.71 -30.90
C ARG A 3 -21.42 -55.94 -30.86
N ILE A 4 -20.38 -56.45 -31.53
CA ILE A 4 -19.03 -55.83 -31.56
C ILE A 4 -18.97 -54.71 -32.62
N ILE A 5 -19.72 -54.84 -33.72
CA ILE A 5 -19.76 -53.83 -34.79
C ILE A 5 -20.50 -52.55 -34.35
N LYS A 6 -21.50 -52.65 -33.46
CA LYS A 6 -22.21 -51.47 -32.91
C LYS A 6 -21.39 -50.65 -31.92
N GLN A 7 -20.45 -51.26 -31.20
CA GLN A 7 -19.58 -50.54 -30.26
C GLN A 7 -18.42 -49.85 -30.97
N GLY A 8 -17.83 -50.46 -32.02
CA GLY A 8 -16.74 -49.84 -32.77
C GLY A 8 -17.15 -48.61 -33.61
N LEU A 9 -18.38 -48.57 -34.13
CA LEU A 9 -18.86 -47.44 -34.94
C LEU A 9 -19.18 -46.20 -34.10
N GLY A 10 -19.63 -46.40 -32.85
CA GLY A 10 -19.93 -45.32 -31.91
C GLY A 10 -18.67 -44.59 -31.47
N THR A 11 -17.61 -45.33 -31.14
CA THR A 11 -16.30 -44.78 -30.70
C THR A 11 -15.58 -44.06 -31.84
N PHE A 12 -15.71 -44.54 -33.08
CA PHE A 12 -15.08 -43.90 -34.24
C PHE A 12 -15.74 -42.55 -34.61
N LEU A 13 -17.07 -42.43 -34.48
CA LEU A 13 -17.76 -41.15 -34.69
C LEU A 13 -17.48 -40.13 -33.58
N THR A 14 -17.29 -40.57 -32.33
CA THR A 14 -16.94 -39.66 -31.22
C THR A 14 -15.51 -39.12 -31.36
N CYS A 15 -14.56 -39.94 -31.82
CA CYS A 15 -13.19 -39.48 -32.10
C CYS A 15 -13.13 -38.50 -33.29
N LEU A 16 -13.97 -38.65 -34.31
CA LEU A 16 -14.03 -37.70 -35.44
C LEU A 16 -14.64 -36.35 -35.05
N LEU A 17 -15.67 -36.35 -34.19
CA LEU A 17 -16.25 -35.13 -33.63
C LEU A 17 -15.26 -34.40 -32.72
N LEU A 18 -14.53 -35.14 -31.86
CA LEU A 18 -13.50 -34.57 -30.99
C LEU A 18 -12.31 -34.00 -31.78
N LEU A 19 -11.89 -34.64 -32.87
CA LEU A 19 -10.85 -34.08 -33.76
C LEU A 19 -11.33 -32.82 -34.48
N SER A 20 -12.59 -32.77 -34.91
CA SER A 20 -13.15 -31.58 -35.56
C SER A 20 -13.24 -30.38 -34.62
N THR A 21 -13.60 -30.61 -33.34
CA THR A 21 -13.67 -29.55 -32.31
C THR A 21 -12.29 -29.06 -31.88
N LEU A 22 -11.27 -29.94 -31.88
CA LEU A 22 -9.88 -29.58 -31.60
C LEU A 22 -9.26 -28.74 -32.72
N VAL A 23 -9.56 -29.06 -33.99
CA VAL A 23 -9.07 -28.28 -35.14
C VAL A 23 -9.78 -26.92 -35.24
N THR A 24 -11.07 -26.84 -34.91
CA THR A 24 -11.77 -25.55 -34.83
C THR A 24 -11.34 -24.71 -33.63
N GLY A 25 -10.98 -25.34 -32.50
CA GLY A 25 -10.46 -24.66 -31.31
C GLY A 25 -9.09 -24.03 -31.55
N LEU A 26 -8.17 -24.77 -32.18
CA LEU A 26 -6.84 -24.26 -32.54
C LEU A 26 -6.89 -23.15 -33.60
N ALA A 27 -7.85 -23.21 -34.54
CA ALA A 27 -8.08 -22.14 -35.51
C ALA A 27 -8.68 -20.89 -34.85
N ALA A 28 -9.58 -21.05 -33.87
CA ALA A 28 -10.17 -19.95 -33.12
C ALA A 28 -9.17 -19.29 -32.16
N GLU A 29 -8.28 -20.06 -31.51
CA GLU A 29 -7.17 -19.54 -30.71
C GLU A 29 -6.14 -18.82 -31.59
N ALA A 30 -5.81 -19.36 -32.76
CA ALA A 30 -4.93 -18.68 -33.72
C ALA A 30 -5.56 -17.38 -34.26
N GLN A 31 -6.88 -17.35 -34.48
CA GLN A 31 -7.64 -16.13 -34.85
C GLN A 31 -7.75 -15.13 -33.70
N ALA A 32 -7.92 -15.58 -32.45
CA ALA A 32 -7.95 -14.72 -31.26
C ALA A 32 -6.57 -14.10 -30.98
N GLN A 33 -5.50 -14.86 -31.21
CA GLN A 33 -4.12 -14.38 -31.04
C GLN A 33 -3.65 -13.49 -32.19
N THR A 34 -4.17 -13.68 -33.41
CA THR A 34 -4.01 -12.70 -34.50
C THR A 34 -4.89 -11.46 -34.32
N ALA A 35 -6.08 -11.56 -33.71
CA ALA A 35 -6.91 -10.41 -33.37
C ALA A 35 -6.34 -9.56 -32.22
N ALA A 36 -5.71 -10.19 -31.22
CA ALA A 36 -4.98 -9.49 -30.15
C ALA A 36 -3.78 -8.68 -30.67
N ASN A 37 -3.14 -9.13 -31.75
CA ASN A 37 -2.05 -8.42 -32.42
C ASN A 37 -2.51 -7.32 -33.42
N GLN A 38 -3.82 -7.13 -33.62
CA GLN A 38 -4.33 -6.08 -34.52
C GLN A 38 -4.77 -4.78 -33.80
N GLY A 39 -4.71 -4.74 -32.46
CA GLY A 39 -5.16 -3.59 -31.66
C GLY A 39 -4.06 -2.78 -30.95
N THR A 40 -2.82 -3.26 -30.88
CA THR A 40 -1.72 -2.59 -30.18
C THR A 40 -0.84 -1.80 -31.15
N ALA A 41 -0.67 -0.50 -30.91
CA ALA A 41 0.27 0.30 -31.68
C ALA A 41 1.70 -0.10 -31.30
N SER A 42 2.56 -0.32 -32.29
CA SER A 42 3.96 -0.63 -32.02
C SER A 42 4.68 0.55 -31.35
N ARG A 43 5.70 0.29 -30.52
CA ARG A 43 6.54 1.35 -29.93
C ARG A 43 7.06 2.33 -30.99
N THR A 44 7.46 1.84 -32.17
CA THR A 44 7.88 2.67 -33.30
C THR A 44 6.77 3.64 -33.75
N THR A 45 5.52 3.19 -33.77
CA THR A 45 4.36 4.04 -34.10
C THR A 45 4.16 5.12 -33.04
N VAL A 46 4.26 4.75 -31.77
CA VAL A 46 4.12 5.70 -30.65
C VAL A 46 5.22 6.77 -30.70
N ASP A 47 6.47 6.37 -30.94
CA ASP A 47 7.59 7.32 -31.06
C ASP A 47 7.40 8.28 -32.25
N GLN A 48 6.85 7.80 -33.38
CA GLN A 48 6.50 8.66 -34.52
C GLN A 48 5.41 9.68 -34.16
N VAL A 49 4.40 9.26 -33.40
CA VAL A 49 3.34 10.16 -32.92
C VAL A 49 3.92 11.20 -31.96
N ILE A 50 4.77 10.79 -31.01
CA ILE A 50 5.45 11.69 -30.07
C ILE A 50 6.30 12.71 -30.82
N ASN A 51 7.08 12.28 -31.83
CA ASN A 51 7.91 13.21 -32.61
C ASN A 51 7.07 14.24 -33.38
N ALA A 52 5.94 13.83 -33.96
CA ALA A 52 5.02 14.76 -34.64
C ALA A 52 4.36 15.73 -33.65
N LEU A 53 3.95 15.23 -32.49
CA LEU A 53 3.34 16.03 -31.44
C LEU A 53 4.33 17.01 -30.80
N GLU A 54 5.58 16.59 -30.58
CA GLU A 54 6.67 17.47 -30.12
C GLU A 54 6.90 18.63 -31.08
N GLN A 55 6.94 18.36 -32.39
CA GLN A 55 7.07 19.42 -33.41
C GLN A 55 5.88 20.38 -33.37
N TRP A 56 4.67 19.85 -33.24
CA TRP A 56 3.44 20.64 -33.14
C TRP A 56 3.44 21.53 -31.89
N GLU A 57 3.77 20.98 -30.71
CA GLU A 57 3.83 21.70 -29.44
C GLU A 57 4.87 22.82 -29.50
N ARG A 58 6.09 22.51 -29.98
CA ARG A 58 7.14 23.52 -30.13
C ARG A 58 6.73 24.64 -31.08
N ALA A 59 6.08 24.34 -32.19
CA ALA A 59 5.58 25.33 -33.13
C ALA A 59 4.46 26.19 -32.54
N SER A 60 3.50 25.57 -31.83
CA SER A 60 2.40 26.24 -31.14
C SER A 60 2.92 27.23 -30.10
N ILE A 61 3.86 26.79 -29.27
CA ILE A 61 4.49 27.63 -28.25
C ILE A 61 5.30 28.75 -28.92
N GLN A 62 6.11 28.45 -29.93
CA GLN A 62 6.87 29.47 -30.66
C GLN A 62 5.95 30.53 -31.27
N ALA A 63 4.82 30.14 -31.85
CA ALA A 63 3.83 31.07 -32.40
C ALA A 63 3.19 31.94 -31.31
N ALA A 64 2.91 31.37 -30.12
CA ALA A 64 2.42 32.14 -28.98
C ALA A 64 3.43 33.22 -28.55
N PHE A 65 4.72 32.87 -28.46
CA PHE A 65 5.79 33.83 -28.16
C PHE A 65 5.99 34.89 -29.25
N GLN A 66 5.81 34.55 -30.53
CA GLN A 66 5.91 35.51 -31.63
C GLN A 66 4.73 36.49 -31.69
N THR A 67 3.56 36.05 -31.22
CA THR A 67 2.34 36.88 -31.22
C THR A 67 2.30 37.83 -30.03
N ALA A 68 2.92 37.45 -28.91
CA ALA A 68 3.07 38.31 -27.75
C ALA A 68 3.91 39.54 -28.10
N SER A 69 3.46 40.73 -27.66
CA SER A 69 4.31 41.92 -27.75
C SER A 69 5.56 41.76 -26.89
N GLU A 70 6.65 42.50 -27.18
CA GLU A 70 7.90 42.44 -26.38
C GLU A 70 7.70 42.68 -24.87
N GLN A 71 6.55 43.24 -24.47
CA GLN A 71 6.20 43.57 -23.09
C GLN A 71 5.18 42.59 -22.47
N GLU A 72 4.61 41.67 -23.24
CA GLU A 72 3.56 40.75 -22.80
C GLU A 72 4.14 39.38 -22.44
N ILE A 73 3.82 38.89 -21.24
CA ILE A 73 4.21 37.53 -20.85
C ILE A 73 3.13 36.54 -21.29
N VAL A 74 3.55 35.50 -22.00
CA VAL A 74 2.70 34.39 -22.43
C VAL A 74 2.18 33.63 -21.20
N ASP A 75 0.88 33.33 -21.20
CA ASP A 75 0.24 32.53 -20.15
C ASP A 75 0.95 31.16 -20.01
N PRO A 76 1.45 30.79 -18.82
CA PRO A 76 2.19 29.56 -18.60
C PRO A 76 1.36 28.29 -18.79
N THR A 77 0.03 28.37 -18.83
CA THR A 77 -0.82 27.25 -19.27
C THR A 77 -0.44 26.75 -20.66
N VAL A 78 0.04 27.64 -21.55
CA VAL A 78 0.39 27.31 -22.94
C VAL A 78 1.63 26.43 -23.04
N TYR A 79 2.51 26.43 -22.03
CA TYR A 79 3.80 25.75 -22.14
C TYR A 79 4.21 24.90 -20.94
N ASN A 80 3.54 25.00 -19.79
CA ASN A 80 3.91 24.20 -18.61
C ASN A 80 3.61 22.70 -18.78
N TRP A 81 2.43 22.33 -19.29
CA TRP A 81 2.12 20.92 -19.53
C TRP A 81 2.99 20.32 -20.63
N PRO A 82 3.20 20.99 -21.78
CA PRO A 82 4.19 20.54 -22.75
C PRO A 82 5.59 20.40 -22.18
N THR A 83 6.03 21.32 -21.31
CA THR A 83 7.33 21.25 -20.62
C THR A 83 7.45 19.99 -19.77
N ILE A 84 6.39 19.61 -19.05
CA ILE A 84 6.37 18.34 -18.29
C ILE A 84 6.53 17.17 -19.26
N GLY A 85 5.75 17.10 -20.34
CA GLY A 85 5.84 16.03 -21.32
C GLY A 85 7.24 15.91 -21.94
N LEU A 86 7.79 17.01 -22.45
CA LEU A 86 9.12 17.06 -23.07
C LEU A 86 10.24 16.71 -22.09
N GLY A 87 10.22 17.30 -20.89
CA GLY A 87 11.23 17.00 -19.86
C GLY A 87 11.22 15.53 -19.45
N ARG A 88 10.04 14.93 -19.38
CA ARG A 88 9.87 13.52 -19.00
C ARG A 88 10.14 12.53 -20.13
N LEU A 89 10.10 12.99 -21.38
CA LEU A 89 10.67 12.32 -22.55
C LEU A 89 12.18 12.55 -22.72
N GLU A 90 12.83 13.27 -21.79
CA GLU A 90 14.25 13.64 -21.84
C GLU A 90 14.60 14.48 -23.10
N ARG A 91 13.64 15.30 -23.56
CA ARG A 91 13.77 16.23 -24.70
C ARG A 91 14.02 17.65 -24.20
N TYR A 92 15.19 17.87 -23.61
CA TYR A 92 15.51 19.12 -22.92
C TYR A 92 15.81 20.31 -23.84
N ASP A 93 15.96 20.08 -25.15
CA ASP A 93 16.26 21.16 -26.11
C ASP A 93 15.20 22.28 -26.01
N GLY A 94 15.66 23.50 -25.78
CA GLY A 94 14.81 24.67 -25.61
C GLY A 94 14.22 24.87 -24.22
N LEU A 95 14.18 23.87 -23.32
CA LEU A 95 13.57 23.96 -21.98
C LEU A 95 14.17 25.06 -21.09
N SER A 96 15.43 25.43 -21.30
CA SER A 96 16.07 26.57 -20.62
C SER A 96 15.41 27.91 -20.95
N VAL A 97 14.87 28.09 -22.16
CA VAL A 97 14.14 29.30 -22.54
C VAL A 97 12.81 29.36 -21.80
N TYR A 98 12.10 28.23 -21.70
CA TYR A 98 10.87 28.13 -20.91
C TYR A 98 11.10 28.44 -19.44
N LEU A 99 12.20 27.95 -18.85
CA LEU A 99 12.58 28.30 -17.49
C LEU A 99 12.82 29.81 -17.32
N ALA A 100 13.46 30.48 -18.29
CA ALA A 100 13.64 31.93 -18.21
C ALA A 100 12.30 32.69 -18.29
N GLU A 101 11.37 32.22 -19.12
CA GLU A 101 10.05 32.86 -19.27
C GLU A 101 9.12 32.63 -18.06
N ASN A 102 9.13 31.43 -17.48
CA ASN A 102 8.40 31.16 -16.23
C ASN A 102 8.96 31.99 -15.06
N GLU A 103 10.27 32.21 -15.00
CA GLU A 103 10.89 33.08 -14.00
C GLU A 103 10.40 34.53 -14.14
N LYS A 104 10.34 35.06 -15.38
CA LYS A 104 9.72 36.38 -15.64
C LYS A 104 8.25 36.42 -15.23
N TYR A 105 7.49 35.38 -15.55
CA TYR A 105 6.07 35.31 -15.20
C TYR A 105 5.87 35.37 -13.69
N ILE A 106 6.65 34.60 -12.92
CA ILE A 106 6.62 34.61 -11.44
C ILE A 106 6.97 35.99 -10.89
N GLN A 107 7.99 36.65 -11.43
CA GLN A 107 8.41 37.97 -10.97
C GLN A 107 7.32 39.04 -11.17
N GLN A 108 6.57 38.96 -12.27
CA GLN A 108 5.55 39.96 -12.60
C GLN A 108 4.15 39.63 -12.08
N ASN A 109 3.80 38.35 -11.98
CA ASN A 109 2.45 37.88 -11.71
C ASN A 109 2.31 37.09 -10.40
N TRP A 110 3.26 37.24 -9.46
CA TRP A 110 3.28 36.49 -8.20
C TRP A 110 1.94 36.42 -7.48
N ASN A 111 1.27 37.56 -7.31
CA ASN A 111 -0.02 37.63 -6.62
C ASN A 111 -1.14 36.89 -7.37
N SER A 112 -1.06 36.77 -8.69
CA SER A 112 -2.00 36.00 -9.50
C SER A 112 -1.81 34.51 -9.25
N ILE A 113 -0.55 34.05 -9.23
CA ILE A 113 -0.18 32.65 -8.99
C ILE A 113 -0.64 32.18 -7.61
N LEU A 114 -0.48 33.03 -6.58
CA LEU A 114 -0.92 32.73 -5.22
C LEU A 114 -2.45 32.59 -5.05
N ARG A 115 -3.26 32.85 -6.09
CA ARG A 115 -4.71 32.66 -6.04
C ARG A 115 -5.15 31.22 -6.20
N LYS A 116 -4.32 30.35 -6.79
CA LYS A 116 -4.65 28.94 -7.00
C LYS A 116 -3.46 28.07 -6.64
N VAL A 117 -3.66 27.10 -5.74
CA VAL A 117 -2.61 26.12 -5.43
C VAL A 117 -2.29 25.25 -6.64
N THR A 118 -3.27 25.02 -7.52
CA THR A 118 -3.05 24.27 -8.77
C THR A 118 -2.11 25.00 -9.74
N ASP A 119 -2.06 26.34 -9.72
CA ASP A 119 -1.09 27.10 -10.53
C ASP A 119 0.32 26.95 -9.95
N LEU A 120 0.47 27.07 -8.62
CA LEU A 120 1.73 26.80 -7.91
C LEU A 120 2.25 25.38 -8.18
N ALA A 121 1.37 24.38 -8.07
CA ALA A 121 1.70 22.97 -8.31
C ALA A 121 2.13 22.73 -9.76
N ARG A 122 1.36 23.22 -10.74
CA ARG A 122 1.69 23.09 -12.17
C ARG A 122 3.05 23.71 -12.50
N ILE A 123 3.30 24.93 -12.03
CA ILE A 123 4.58 25.61 -12.28
C ILE A 123 5.72 24.85 -11.61
N SER A 124 5.55 24.39 -10.36
CA SER A 124 6.56 23.60 -9.66
C SER A 124 6.91 22.31 -10.40
N LEU A 125 5.91 21.61 -10.94
CA LEU A 125 6.09 20.39 -11.73
C LEU A 125 6.82 20.68 -13.05
N ALA A 126 6.43 21.73 -13.78
CA ALA A 126 7.09 22.13 -15.02
C ALA A 126 8.56 22.54 -14.79
N VAL A 127 8.84 23.29 -13.72
CA VAL A 127 10.21 23.66 -13.32
C VAL A 127 11.04 22.42 -13.03
N GLY A 128 10.52 21.49 -12.21
CA GLY A 128 11.20 20.24 -11.88
C GLY A 128 11.47 19.37 -13.12
N ALA A 129 10.49 19.22 -14.01
CA ALA A 129 10.64 18.46 -15.25
C ALA A 129 11.69 19.08 -16.21
N ALA A 130 11.83 20.40 -16.19
CA ALA A 130 12.87 21.12 -16.93
C ALA A 130 14.23 21.17 -16.20
N GLN A 131 14.41 20.43 -15.11
CA GLN A 131 15.62 20.38 -14.27
C GLN A 131 15.94 21.69 -13.51
N GLY A 132 14.93 22.54 -13.28
CA GLY A 132 15.03 23.67 -12.36
C GLY A 132 14.73 23.27 -10.91
N ASN A 133 14.99 24.17 -9.97
CA ASN A 133 14.72 23.97 -8.55
C ASN A 133 13.49 24.77 -8.10
N PRO A 134 12.31 24.18 -7.87
CA PRO A 134 11.13 24.92 -7.44
C PRO A 134 11.18 25.45 -6.00
N GLN A 135 12.17 25.04 -5.18
CA GLN A 135 12.41 25.63 -3.86
C GLN A 135 13.22 26.94 -3.92
N ASP A 136 13.87 27.21 -5.04
CA ASP A 136 14.60 28.46 -5.29
C ASP A 136 14.49 28.83 -6.76
N TYR A 137 13.35 29.45 -7.12
CA TYR A 137 13.03 29.79 -8.50
C TYR A 137 12.56 31.24 -8.59
N GLY A 138 13.34 32.11 -9.26
CA GLY A 138 13.08 33.54 -9.27
C GLY A 138 13.14 34.18 -7.87
N GLY A 139 13.91 33.60 -6.95
CA GLY A 139 13.98 34.01 -5.54
C GLY A 139 12.71 33.69 -4.74
N LYS A 140 11.88 32.76 -5.22
CA LYS A 140 10.67 32.27 -4.57
C LYS A 140 10.79 30.76 -4.30
N ASP A 141 10.21 30.33 -3.19
CA ASP A 141 10.04 28.91 -2.86
C ASP A 141 8.59 28.51 -3.14
N LEU A 142 8.35 27.92 -4.31
CA LEU A 142 7.02 27.51 -4.73
C LEU A 142 6.47 26.38 -3.85
N ILE A 143 7.36 25.49 -3.39
CA ILE A 143 7.01 24.36 -2.51
C ILE A 143 6.52 24.88 -1.16
N ALA A 144 7.18 25.91 -0.62
CA ALA A 144 6.75 26.58 0.60
C ALA A 144 5.37 27.23 0.51
N GLU A 145 5.05 27.83 -0.64
CA GLU A 145 3.71 28.39 -0.86
C GLU A 145 2.63 27.29 -0.95
N ILE A 146 2.96 26.13 -1.52
CA ILE A 146 2.03 24.99 -1.59
C ILE A 146 1.72 24.46 -0.18
N TYR A 147 2.73 24.12 0.62
CA TYR A 147 2.47 23.53 1.95
C TYR A 147 1.92 24.54 2.97
N ASN A 148 2.01 25.85 2.72
CA ASN A 148 1.42 26.90 3.56
C ASN A 148 0.11 27.49 3.00
N TYR A 149 -0.39 26.95 1.90
CA TYR A 149 -1.48 27.58 1.16
C TYR A 149 -2.72 27.89 2.04
N PRO A 150 -3.37 29.07 1.94
CA PRO A 150 -4.43 29.44 2.87
C PRO A 150 -5.67 28.52 2.85
N ASN A 151 -6.11 28.10 1.67
CA ASN A 151 -7.25 27.19 1.51
C ASN A 151 -6.95 26.16 0.42
N ILE A 152 -6.52 24.96 0.83
CA ILE A 152 -6.06 23.94 -0.11
C ILE A 152 -7.18 23.39 -1.00
N GLU A 153 -8.44 23.42 -0.54
CA GLU A 153 -9.61 22.93 -1.30
C GLU A 153 -10.28 24.05 -2.13
N ALA A 154 -9.66 25.22 -2.28
CA ALA A 154 -10.26 26.35 -3.02
C ALA A 154 -10.54 26.06 -4.50
N GLN A 155 -9.93 25.01 -5.07
CA GLN A 155 -10.17 24.51 -6.43
C GLN A 155 -10.90 23.15 -6.41
N GLY A 156 -11.65 22.86 -5.34
CA GLY A 156 -12.17 21.53 -5.08
C GLY A 156 -11.05 20.55 -4.75
N ILE A 157 -11.29 19.26 -5.02
CA ILE A 157 -10.31 18.19 -4.74
C ILE A 157 -9.03 18.29 -5.59
N ASN A 158 -9.06 19.02 -6.71
CA ASN A 158 -7.85 19.27 -7.52
C ASN A 158 -6.76 19.98 -6.71
N GLY A 159 -7.14 20.86 -5.77
CA GLY A 159 -6.19 21.55 -4.92
C GLY A 159 -5.31 20.58 -4.11
N PRO A 160 -5.88 19.72 -3.25
CA PRO A 160 -5.09 18.74 -2.51
C PRO A 160 -4.42 17.69 -3.40
N ILE A 161 -5.04 17.25 -4.51
CA ILE A 161 -4.42 16.29 -5.45
C ILE A 161 -3.12 16.85 -6.03
N PHE A 162 -3.17 18.03 -6.66
CA PHE A 162 -1.99 18.60 -7.30
C PHE A 162 -0.96 19.13 -6.29
N ALA A 163 -1.40 19.55 -5.11
CA ALA A 163 -0.48 19.84 -4.01
C ALA A 163 0.31 18.58 -3.62
N LEU A 164 -0.36 17.44 -3.44
CA LEU A 164 0.29 16.18 -3.09
C LEU A 164 1.28 15.74 -4.18
N ILE A 165 0.86 15.77 -5.45
CA ILE A 165 1.72 15.46 -6.61
C ILE A 165 2.97 16.36 -6.61
N ALA A 166 2.80 17.67 -6.43
CA ALA A 166 3.93 18.60 -6.44
C ALA A 166 4.89 18.37 -5.27
N LEU A 167 4.38 18.16 -4.06
CA LEU A 167 5.22 17.88 -2.88
C LEU A 167 5.97 16.55 -3.05
N ASP A 168 5.34 15.52 -3.63
CA ASP A 168 5.96 14.22 -3.84
C ASP A 168 6.96 14.19 -4.99
N SER A 169 6.75 15.02 -6.01
CA SER A 169 7.55 14.98 -7.25
C SER A 169 9.06 15.08 -7.03
N GLY A 170 9.49 15.90 -6.07
CA GLY A 170 10.87 16.06 -5.66
C GLY A 170 11.21 15.51 -4.27
N ARG A 171 10.28 14.79 -3.59
CA ARG A 171 10.44 14.33 -2.20
C ARG A 171 10.78 15.48 -1.26
N TYR A 172 10.19 16.64 -1.50
CA TYR A 172 10.53 17.85 -0.76
C TYR A 172 10.28 17.67 0.73
N GLU A 173 11.28 18.03 1.54
CA GLU A 173 11.18 18.03 2.99
C GLU A 173 10.22 19.13 3.44
N LEU A 174 9.28 18.78 4.31
CA LEU A 174 8.31 19.73 4.86
C LEU A 174 8.73 20.09 6.28
N PRO A 175 8.81 21.38 6.64
CA PRO A 175 9.08 21.76 8.03
C PRO A 175 7.93 21.36 8.94
N ALA A 176 8.20 21.19 10.23
CA ALA A 176 7.16 20.88 11.23
C ALA A 176 6.05 21.95 11.31
N THR A 177 6.32 23.17 10.82
CA THR A 177 5.36 24.27 10.72
C THR A 177 4.49 24.22 9.47
N ALA A 178 4.70 23.25 8.56
CA ALA A 178 3.91 23.13 7.34
C ALA A 178 2.42 22.97 7.67
N LYS A 179 1.59 23.83 7.07
CA LYS A 179 0.15 23.79 7.28
C LYS A 179 -0.45 22.51 6.71
N TRP A 180 -0.05 22.16 5.49
CA TRP A 180 -0.47 20.96 4.77
C TRP A 180 0.69 19.98 4.65
N THR A 181 0.62 18.90 5.41
CA THR A 181 1.54 17.76 5.30
C THR A 181 0.98 16.76 4.29
N ARG A 182 1.82 15.83 3.80
CA ARG A 182 1.40 14.71 2.96
C ARG A 182 0.23 13.94 3.58
N ASP A 183 0.33 13.62 4.87
CA ASP A 183 -0.73 12.93 5.63
C ASP A 183 -2.06 13.69 5.62
N LYS A 184 -2.04 15.03 5.80
CA LYS A 184 -3.27 15.84 5.77
C LYS A 184 -3.87 15.90 4.37
N LEU A 185 -3.04 15.99 3.33
CA LEU A 185 -3.50 15.99 1.93
C LEU A 185 -4.09 14.64 1.57
N LEU A 186 -3.44 13.53 1.97
CA LEU A 186 -3.96 12.18 1.83
C LEU A 186 -5.30 12.01 2.53
N GLU A 187 -5.41 12.43 3.79
CA GLU A 187 -6.66 12.36 4.56
C GLU A 187 -7.81 13.07 3.81
N ILE A 188 -7.56 14.28 3.29
CA ILE A 188 -8.54 15.02 2.49
C ILE A 188 -8.93 14.22 1.25
N ILE A 189 -7.96 13.79 0.44
CA ILE A 189 -8.25 13.07 -0.82
C ILE A 189 -9.03 11.80 -0.52
N LEU A 190 -8.57 10.95 0.40
CA LEU A 190 -9.23 9.68 0.73
C LEU A 190 -10.67 9.89 1.25
N SER A 191 -10.90 10.96 2.03
CA SER A 191 -12.23 11.28 2.57
C SER A 191 -13.28 11.70 1.52
N LYS A 192 -12.83 12.06 0.30
CA LYS A 192 -13.69 12.56 -0.78
C LYS A 192 -14.12 11.49 -1.78
N GLN A 193 -13.74 10.23 -1.58
CA GLN A 193 -14.21 9.14 -2.43
C GLN A 193 -15.73 8.99 -2.29
N LEU A 194 -16.42 8.98 -3.42
CA LEU A 194 -17.87 8.86 -3.49
C LEU A 194 -18.31 7.41 -3.37
N SER A 195 -19.61 7.18 -3.15
CA SER A 195 -20.15 5.84 -2.94
C SER A 195 -20.06 4.91 -4.16
N ASP A 196 -19.92 5.48 -5.36
CA ASP A 196 -19.68 4.73 -6.60
C ASP A 196 -18.20 4.38 -6.81
N GLY A 197 -17.32 4.76 -5.88
CA GLY A 197 -15.89 4.51 -5.92
C GLY A 197 -15.08 5.57 -6.68
N GLY A 198 -15.75 6.49 -7.38
CA GLY A 198 -15.10 7.59 -8.08
C GLY A 198 -14.86 8.83 -7.21
N PHE A 199 -14.36 9.88 -7.84
CA PHE A 199 -14.19 11.22 -7.27
C PHE A 199 -14.84 12.25 -8.18
N SER A 200 -15.34 13.33 -7.60
CA SER A 200 -15.85 14.50 -8.33
C SER A 200 -15.14 15.77 -7.85
N LEU A 201 -15.20 16.83 -8.65
CA LEU A 201 -14.46 18.06 -8.37
C LEU A 201 -14.82 18.69 -7.02
N ASP A 202 -16.11 18.70 -6.68
CA ASP A 202 -16.62 19.24 -5.42
C ASP A 202 -16.71 18.20 -4.30
N GLY A 203 -16.41 16.93 -4.59
CA GLY A 203 -16.54 15.82 -3.64
C GLY A 203 -18.00 15.44 -3.35
N THR A 204 -18.94 15.78 -4.24
CA THR A 204 -20.36 15.44 -4.14
C THR A 204 -20.90 14.85 -5.44
N GLY A 205 -22.10 14.25 -5.38
CA GLY A 205 -22.76 13.68 -6.56
C GLY A 205 -22.16 12.34 -6.99
N ASN A 206 -21.96 12.17 -8.30
CA ASN A 206 -21.38 10.98 -8.90
C ASN A 206 -19.92 11.22 -9.27
N GLY A 207 -19.13 10.16 -9.33
CA GLY A 207 -17.76 10.21 -9.80
C GLY A 207 -17.66 10.76 -11.22
N ASP A 208 -16.53 11.38 -11.51
CA ASP A 208 -16.10 11.85 -12.81
C ASP A 208 -14.78 11.16 -13.20
N VAL A 209 -14.63 10.82 -14.48
CA VAL A 209 -13.46 10.07 -14.99
C VAL A 209 -12.17 10.86 -14.78
N ASP A 210 -12.16 12.16 -15.10
CA ASP A 210 -10.94 12.96 -15.07
C ASP A 210 -10.48 13.14 -13.62
N ILE A 211 -11.41 13.51 -12.73
CA ILE A 211 -11.08 13.72 -11.31
C ILE A 211 -10.67 12.40 -10.65
N THR A 212 -11.33 11.29 -11.00
CA THR A 212 -10.97 9.97 -10.46
C THR A 212 -9.55 9.57 -10.90
N ALA A 213 -9.23 9.75 -12.18
CA ALA A 213 -7.90 9.46 -12.70
C ALA A 213 -6.82 10.37 -12.08
N MET A 214 -7.08 11.67 -11.93
CA MET A 214 -6.16 12.60 -11.25
C MET A 214 -5.95 12.23 -9.78
N ALA A 215 -6.99 11.78 -9.06
CA ALA A 215 -6.86 11.30 -7.69
C ALA A 215 -5.93 10.08 -7.61
N ILE A 216 -6.07 9.12 -8.53
CA ILE A 216 -5.15 7.96 -8.62
C ILE A 216 -3.71 8.42 -8.84
N GLN A 217 -3.47 9.41 -9.72
CA GLN A 217 -2.12 9.94 -9.96
C GLN A 217 -1.48 10.52 -8.68
N GLY A 218 -2.25 11.27 -7.88
CA GLY A 218 -1.78 11.78 -6.59
C GLY A 218 -1.55 10.71 -5.53
N LEU A 219 -2.36 9.65 -5.54
CA LEU A 219 -2.27 8.53 -4.62
C LEU A 219 -1.22 7.48 -5.02
N ALA A 220 -0.68 7.56 -6.25
CA ALA A 220 0.16 6.52 -6.83
C ALA A 220 1.42 6.17 -6.02
N PRO A 221 2.19 7.11 -5.44
CA PRO A 221 3.34 6.76 -4.59
C PRO A 221 2.94 5.89 -3.39
N TYR A 222 1.80 6.19 -2.78
CA TYR A 222 1.29 5.53 -1.58
C TYR A 222 0.63 4.19 -1.90
N TYR A 223 -0.05 4.09 -3.05
CA TYR A 223 -0.53 2.83 -3.60
C TYR A 223 0.63 1.86 -3.83
N ARG A 224 1.69 2.32 -4.50
CA ARG A 224 2.90 1.51 -4.76
C ARG A 224 3.64 1.15 -3.48
N ALA A 225 3.61 2.01 -2.45
CA ALA A 225 4.13 1.71 -1.12
C ALA A 225 3.25 0.73 -0.33
N GLY A 226 2.08 0.34 -0.83
CA GLY A 226 1.22 -0.66 -0.22
C GLY A 226 0.43 -0.15 0.99
N LEU A 227 0.18 1.16 1.11
CA LEU A 227 -0.65 1.72 2.19
C LEU A 227 -2.09 1.20 2.05
N PRO A 228 -2.63 0.43 3.02
CA PRO A 228 -3.90 -0.27 2.86
C PRO A 228 -5.10 0.65 2.59
N GLU A 229 -5.19 1.77 3.27
CA GLU A 229 -6.24 2.77 3.13
C GLU A 229 -6.22 3.41 1.74
N VAL A 230 -5.02 3.68 1.20
CA VAL A 230 -4.86 4.18 -0.16
C VAL A 230 -5.19 3.09 -1.17
N LYS A 231 -4.72 1.85 -0.94
CA LYS A 231 -5.00 0.70 -1.81
C LYS A 231 -6.51 0.48 -1.98
N ALA A 232 -7.24 0.45 -0.87
CA ALA A 232 -8.70 0.26 -0.90
C ALA A 232 -9.42 1.35 -1.69
N VAL A 233 -8.99 2.60 -1.55
CA VAL A 233 -9.56 3.74 -2.30
C VAL A 233 -9.21 3.64 -3.79
N VAL A 234 -7.94 3.41 -4.14
CA VAL A 234 -7.50 3.30 -5.54
C VAL A 234 -8.13 2.10 -6.24
N ASP A 235 -8.27 0.96 -5.58
CA ASP A 235 -8.92 -0.22 -6.17
C ASP A 235 -10.39 0.05 -6.55
N LYS A 236 -11.13 0.80 -5.71
CA LYS A 236 -12.49 1.25 -6.02
C LYS A 236 -12.52 2.27 -7.16
N ALA A 237 -11.56 3.20 -7.18
CA ALA A 237 -11.41 4.17 -8.25
C ALA A 237 -11.10 3.49 -9.60
N LEU A 238 -10.28 2.45 -9.61
CA LEU A 238 -10.03 1.62 -10.78
C LEU A 238 -11.27 0.86 -11.24
N ALA A 239 -12.06 0.31 -10.31
CA ALA A 239 -13.32 -0.34 -10.64
C ALA A 239 -14.32 0.65 -11.27
N TYR A 240 -14.41 1.86 -10.72
CA TYR A 240 -15.19 2.95 -11.31
C TYR A 240 -14.73 3.27 -12.73
N LEU A 241 -13.41 3.47 -12.96
CA LEU A 241 -12.89 3.76 -14.31
C LEU A 241 -13.15 2.60 -15.28
N ALA A 242 -12.91 1.35 -14.88
CA ALA A 242 -13.16 0.19 -15.73
C ALA A 242 -14.64 0.04 -16.12
N GLN A 243 -15.56 0.48 -15.24
CA GLN A 243 -17.00 0.51 -15.48
C GLN A 243 -17.42 1.70 -16.36
N ALA A 244 -16.78 2.85 -16.19
CA ALA A 244 -17.08 4.06 -16.95
C ALA A 244 -16.59 4.01 -18.41
N GLN A 245 -15.64 3.11 -18.73
CA GLN A 245 -15.10 2.97 -20.08
C GLN A 245 -16.15 2.42 -21.06
N GLU A 246 -16.34 3.13 -22.18
CA GLU A 246 -17.32 2.77 -23.21
C GLU A 246 -16.85 1.60 -24.09
N ALA A 247 -17.79 1.00 -24.82
CA ALA A 247 -17.56 -0.20 -25.63
C ALA A 247 -16.48 -0.03 -26.73
N ASP A 248 -16.19 1.21 -27.14
CA ASP A 248 -15.16 1.53 -28.13
C ASP A 248 -13.80 1.87 -27.52
N GLY A 249 -13.66 1.71 -26.19
CA GLY A 249 -12.44 1.93 -25.42
C GLY A 249 -12.29 3.34 -24.85
N GLY A 250 -13.18 4.27 -25.18
CA GLY A 250 -13.08 5.66 -24.75
C GLY A 250 -13.79 5.99 -23.44
N PHE A 251 -13.74 7.25 -23.06
CA PHE A 251 -14.33 7.78 -21.83
C PHE A 251 -15.15 9.04 -22.07
N ARG A 252 -16.09 9.30 -21.16
CA ARG A 252 -16.78 10.58 -21.05
C ARG A 252 -16.46 11.24 -19.72
N SER A 253 -16.28 12.55 -19.78
CA SER A 253 -16.34 13.43 -18.62
C SER A 253 -17.36 14.54 -18.93
N TRP A 254 -18.18 14.91 -17.94
CA TRP A 254 -19.28 15.89 -18.09
C TRP A 254 -20.21 15.65 -19.30
N GLY A 255 -20.39 14.39 -19.70
CA GLY A 255 -21.25 13.99 -20.82
C GLY A 255 -20.58 13.98 -22.21
N THR A 256 -19.36 14.49 -22.32
CA THR A 256 -18.64 14.60 -23.59
C THR A 256 -17.58 13.51 -23.70
N LYS A 257 -17.60 12.74 -24.79
CA LYS A 257 -16.51 11.81 -25.12
C LYS A 257 -15.33 12.60 -25.66
N ASN A 258 -14.18 12.48 -25.02
CA ASN A 258 -13.03 13.32 -25.32
C ASN A 258 -11.69 12.60 -25.13
N SER A 259 -10.62 13.18 -25.68
CA SER A 259 -9.27 12.64 -25.61
C SER A 259 -8.64 12.76 -24.22
N GLU A 260 -8.96 13.82 -23.49
CA GLU A 260 -8.34 14.21 -22.23
C GLU A 260 -8.68 13.21 -21.11
N SER A 261 -9.91 12.70 -21.10
CA SER A 261 -10.32 11.62 -20.18
C SER A 261 -9.54 10.31 -20.43
N VAL A 262 -9.21 10.01 -21.69
CA VAL A 262 -8.35 8.87 -22.04
C VAL A 262 -6.92 9.14 -21.58
N CYS A 263 -6.39 10.34 -21.83
CA CYS A 263 -5.07 10.77 -21.38
C CYS A 263 -4.89 10.66 -19.87
N GLN A 264 -5.83 11.20 -19.08
CA GLN A 264 -5.78 11.15 -17.62
C GLN A 264 -5.80 9.70 -17.10
N THR A 265 -6.62 8.85 -17.71
CA THR A 265 -6.67 7.42 -17.36
C THR A 265 -5.36 6.71 -17.70
N ILE A 266 -4.73 6.98 -18.85
CA ILE A 266 -3.41 6.43 -19.20
C ILE A 266 -2.37 6.82 -18.15
N ILE A 267 -2.30 8.10 -17.79
CA ILE A 267 -1.34 8.59 -16.78
C ILE A 267 -1.59 7.91 -15.43
N ALA A 268 -2.86 7.80 -15.03
CA ALA A 268 -3.26 7.13 -13.79
C ALA A 268 -2.79 5.67 -13.76
N LEU A 269 -3.11 4.87 -14.78
CA LEU A 269 -2.74 3.46 -14.85
C LEU A 269 -1.23 3.25 -14.88
N CYS A 270 -0.51 3.99 -15.73
CA CYS A 270 0.95 3.92 -15.79
C CYS A 270 1.59 4.33 -14.45
N SER A 271 1.02 5.32 -13.73
CA SER A 271 1.57 5.80 -12.45
C SER A 271 1.54 4.75 -11.32
N ILE A 272 0.60 3.80 -11.38
CA ILE A 272 0.46 2.70 -10.42
C ILE A 272 0.95 1.36 -10.96
N GLY A 273 1.56 1.34 -12.15
CA GLY A 273 2.20 0.16 -12.72
C GLY A 273 1.26 -0.76 -13.50
N ILE A 274 0.12 -0.27 -14.00
CA ILE A 274 -0.79 -1.02 -14.87
C ILE A 274 -0.44 -0.76 -16.33
N ASP A 275 -0.26 -1.84 -17.09
CA ASP A 275 -0.03 -1.79 -18.53
C ASP A 275 -1.35 -1.63 -19.29
N ILE A 276 -1.49 -0.50 -19.99
CA ILE A 276 -2.70 -0.13 -20.73
C ILE A 276 -2.95 -0.99 -21.99
N ASP A 277 -1.94 -1.74 -22.44
CA ASP A 277 -2.06 -2.61 -23.62
C ASP A 277 -2.46 -4.04 -23.25
N THR A 278 -2.30 -4.44 -22.00
CA THR A 278 -2.52 -5.83 -21.57
C THR A 278 -3.55 -6.00 -20.44
N ASP A 279 -3.90 -4.94 -19.70
CA ASP A 279 -4.90 -5.05 -18.62
C ASP A 279 -6.32 -5.21 -19.19
N ALA A 280 -6.86 -6.42 -19.06
CA ALA A 280 -8.18 -6.79 -19.59
C ALA A 280 -9.34 -5.94 -19.06
N ARG A 281 -9.20 -5.25 -17.91
CA ARG A 281 -10.25 -4.35 -17.40
C ARG A 281 -10.44 -3.15 -18.32
N PHE A 282 -9.36 -2.72 -18.97
CA PHE A 282 -9.28 -1.50 -19.78
C PHE A 282 -9.22 -1.76 -21.30
N ILE A 283 -9.42 -3.01 -21.71
CA ILE A 283 -9.54 -3.41 -23.12
C ILE A 283 -11.01 -3.71 -23.42
N LYS A 284 -11.63 -2.92 -24.32
CA LYS A 284 -13.04 -3.09 -24.70
C LYS A 284 -13.17 -3.39 -26.19
N ASN A 285 -13.74 -4.55 -26.54
CA ASN A 285 -13.91 -5.00 -27.92
C ASN A 285 -12.59 -4.91 -28.73
N SER A 286 -11.48 -5.34 -28.12
CA SER A 286 -10.12 -5.25 -28.68
C SER A 286 -9.55 -3.84 -28.87
N ASN A 287 -10.22 -2.79 -28.37
CA ASN A 287 -9.67 -1.44 -28.30
C ASN A 287 -8.92 -1.27 -26.97
N THR A 288 -7.64 -0.92 -27.05
CA THR A 288 -6.84 -0.43 -25.91
C THR A 288 -7.03 1.09 -25.73
N LEU A 289 -6.67 1.62 -24.56
CA LEU A 289 -6.66 3.07 -24.32
C LEU A 289 -5.76 3.82 -25.30
N LEU A 290 -4.60 3.24 -25.65
CA LEU A 290 -3.70 3.80 -26.64
C LEU A 290 -4.36 3.85 -28.02
N SER A 291 -5.03 2.76 -28.44
CA SER A 291 -5.73 2.72 -29.73
C SER A 291 -6.88 3.74 -29.81
N ASP A 292 -7.58 3.99 -28.69
CA ASP A 292 -8.64 5.01 -28.64
C ASP A 292 -8.06 6.43 -28.68
N LEU A 293 -7.01 6.71 -27.89
CA LEU A 293 -6.33 8.01 -27.90
C LEU A 293 -5.83 8.38 -29.31
N LEU A 294 -5.23 7.43 -30.03
CA LEU A 294 -4.70 7.68 -31.37
C LEU A 294 -5.77 8.05 -32.41
N LYS A 295 -7.06 7.79 -32.16
CA LYS A 295 -8.16 8.26 -33.03
C LYS A 295 -8.31 9.78 -33.02
N PHE A 296 -7.85 10.46 -31.96
CA PHE A 296 -7.94 11.91 -31.82
C PHE A 296 -6.77 12.64 -32.47
N LYS A 297 -5.74 11.93 -32.94
CA LYS A 297 -4.60 12.52 -33.63
C LYS A 297 -5.03 13.20 -34.95
N SER A 298 -4.53 14.41 -35.18
CA SER A 298 -4.70 15.18 -36.42
C SER A 298 -3.52 14.99 -37.38
N ASN A 299 -3.73 15.42 -38.64
CA ASN A 299 -2.71 15.35 -39.69
C ASN A 299 -1.56 16.35 -39.47
N ASP A 300 -1.81 17.44 -38.74
CA ASP A 300 -0.81 18.44 -38.37
C ASP A 300 0.10 18.00 -37.22
N GLY A 301 -0.19 16.86 -36.58
CA GLY A 301 0.58 16.31 -35.46
C GLY A 301 -0.06 16.49 -34.09
N GLY A 302 -0.99 17.44 -33.93
CA GLY A 302 -1.69 17.67 -32.67
C GLY A 302 -2.86 16.71 -32.44
N PHE A 303 -3.61 16.92 -31.36
CA PHE A 303 -4.78 16.12 -30.97
C PHE A 303 -6.06 16.97 -30.90
N ARG A 304 -7.20 16.34 -31.10
CA ARG A 304 -8.54 16.96 -31.01
C ARG A 304 -9.19 16.65 -29.68
N HIS A 305 -10.03 17.56 -29.18
CA HIS A 305 -10.84 17.34 -27.98
C HIS A 305 -11.90 16.24 -28.23
N THR A 306 -12.78 16.45 -29.22
CA THR A 306 -13.68 15.42 -29.75
C THR A 306 -13.26 15.00 -31.17
N LEU A 307 -13.80 13.88 -31.67
CA LEU A 307 -13.44 13.40 -33.02
C LEU A 307 -13.84 14.37 -34.14
N GLU A 308 -14.82 15.25 -33.89
CA GLU A 308 -15.35 16.20 -34.87
C GLU A 308 -14.66 17.58 -34.81
N ASP A 309 -13.83 17.84 -33.79
CA ASP A 309 -13.20 19.14 -33.60
C ASP A 309 -12.00 19.36 -34.54
N SER A 310 -11.51 20.59 -34.60
CA SER A 310 -10.15 20.86 -35.06
C SER A 310 -9.13 20.47 -33.98
N THR A 311 -7.85 20.43 -34.36
CA THR A 311 -6.75 20.30 -33.38
C THR A 311 -6.90 21.32 -32.25
N ASN A 312 -6.70 20.87 -31.01
CA ASN A 312 -6.94 21.62 -29.78
C ASN A 312 -5.66 21.60 -28.91
N PRO A 313 -5.18 22.77 -28.42
CA PRO A 313 -3.97 22.83 -27.58
C PRO A 313 -4.04 22.01 -26.29
N MET A 314 -5.17 22.01 -25.59
CA MET A 314 -5.34 21.24 -24.35
C MET A 314 -5.35 19.73 -24.63
N ALA A 315 -6.00 19.30 -25.71
CA ALA A 315 -5.96 17.89 -26.12
C ALA A 315 -4.53 17.46 -26.48
N SER A 316 -3.78 18.30 -27.22
CA SER A 316 -2.38 18.06 -27.58
C SER A 316 -1.45 17.95 -26.37
N GLU A 317 -1.54 18.89 -25.41
CA GLU A 317 -0.67 18.85 -24.23
C GLU A 317 -0.96 17.63 -23.36
N GLN A 318 -2.24 17.27 -23.22
CA GLN A 318 -2.70 16.09 -22.46
C GLN A 318 -2.23 14.80 -23.12
N ALA A 319 -2.30 14.72 -24.46
CA ALA A 319 -1.79 13.60 -25.22
C ALA A 319 -0.26 13.48 -25.05
N LEU A 320 0.47 14.59 -25.05
CA LEU A 320 1.93 14.56 -24.89
C LEU A 320 2.33 13.99 -23.52
N ILE A 321 1.71 14.46 -22.43
CA ILE A 321 2.03 13.95 -21.09
C ILE A 321 1.55 12.50 -20.88
N ALA A 322 0.45 12.08 -21.50
CA ALA A 322 -0.02 10.69 -21.45
C ALA A 322 0.91 9.74 -22.22
N LEU A 323 1.33 10.13 -23.42
CA LEU A 323 2.30 9.35 -24.21
C LEU A 323 3.68 9.31 -23.53
N ALA A 324 4.09 10.39 -22.87
CA ALA A 324 5.28 10.40 -22.03
C ALA A 324 5.15 9.41 -20.86
N ALA A 325 4.01 9.39 -20.15
CA ALA A 325 3.75 8.44 -19.08
C ALA A 325 3.79 6.98 -19.58
N TYR A 326 3.16 6.71 -20.72
CA TYR A 326 3.15 5.40 -21.35
C TYR A 326 4.55 4.93 -21.77
N VAL A 327 5.31 5.77 -22.48
CA VAL A 327 6.67 5.43 -22.90
C VAL A 327 7.58 5.17 -21.71
N ARG A 328 7.49 6.01 -20.67
CA ARG A 328 8.26 5.81 -19.44
C ARG A 328 7.91 4.49 -18.76
N PHE A 329 6.63 4.13 -18.71
CA PHE A 329 6.19 2.85 -18.19
C PHE A 329 6.76 1.67 -19.00
N GLN A 330 6.68 1.72 -20.33
CA GLN A 330 7.23 0.70 -21.22
C GLN A 330 8.77 0.58 -21.12
N ASP A 331 9.46 1.68 -20.83
CA ASP A 331 10.91 1.74 -20.65
C ASP A 331 11.35 1.43 -19.20
N GLU A 332 10.43 0.98 -18.34
CA GLU A 332 10.67 0.71 -16.91
C GLU A 332 11.28 1.90 -16.15
N LYS A 333 10.94 3.13 -16.54
CA LYS A 333 11.38 4.38 -15.89
C LYS A 333 10.41 4.82 -14.79
N SER A 334 10.84 5.76 -13.95
CA SER A 334 9.99 6.34 -12.91
C SER A 334 8.73 6.99 -13.51
N GLY A 335 7.66 7.08 -12.71
CA GLY A 335 6.38 7.64 -13.15
C GLY A 335 6.49 9.09 -13.66
N LEU A 336 5.44 9.57 -14.35
CA LEU A 336 5.44 10.89 -14.99
C LEU A 336 5.91 12.01 -14.04
N TYR A 337 5.40 12.05 -12.81
CA TYR A 337 5.70 13.10 -11.83
C TYR A 337 6.80 12.74 -10.83
N ASP A 338 7.49 11.60 -10.96
CA ASP A 338 8.55 11.17 -10.03
C ASP A 338 9.93 11.62 -10.55
N TYR A 339 10.44 12.75 -10.05
CA TYR A 339 11.67 13.37 -10.54
C TYR A 339 12.93 12.90 -9.82
N HIS A 340 12.87 11.79 -9.09
CA HIS A 340 14.04 11.24 -8.41
C HIS A 340 14.95 10.48 -9.39
N PRO A 341 16.20 10.18 -9.01
CA PRO A 341 17.05 9.29 -9.79
C PRO A 341 16.32 7.99 -10.11
N GLU A 342 16.40 7.59 -11.39
CA GLU A 342 15.63 6.48 -11.93
C GLU A 342 15.77 5.22 -11.07
N LYS A 343 14.63 4.74 -10.59
CA LYS A 343 14.43 3.38 -10.06
C LYS A 343 13.36 2.74 -10.92
N PRO A 344 13.54 1.49 -11.39
CA PRO A 344 12.46 0.76 -12.03
C PRO A 344 11.21 0.82 -11.16
N ILE A 345 10.05 1.04 -11.76
CA ILE A 345 8.78 0.88 -11.03
C ILE A 345 8.77 -0.58 -10.58
N SER A 346 9.02 -0.82 -9.29
CA SER A 346 8.88 -2.14 -8.70
C SER A 346 7.39 -2.45 -8.65
N ILE A 347 6.91 -3.14 -9.66
CA ILE A 347 5.54 -3.61 -9.78
C ILE A 347 5.36 -4.72 -8.72
N PRO A 348 4.49 -4.56 -7.70
CA PRO A 348 3.94 -5.73 -7.04
C PRO A 348 3.18 -6.49 -8.14
N ALA A 349 3.65 -7.70 -8.49
CA ALA A 349 3.15 -8.43 -9.65
C ALA A 349 1.61 -8.40 -9.73
N LEU A 350 1.07 -7.64 -10.67
CA LEU A 350 -0.31 -7.78 -11.11
C LEU A 350 -0.36 -9.03 -11.99
N SER A 351 -0.72 -10.17 -11.40
CA SER A 351 -0.90 -11.40 -12.17
C SER A 351 -2.11 -11.22 -13.11
N ASN A 352 -1.81 -11.01 -14.39
CA ASN A 352 -2.75 -11.12 -15.50
C ASN A 352 -3.28 -12.56 -15.61
N GLU A 353 -4.30 -12.90 -14.84
CA GLU A 353 -5.32 -13.88 -15.23
C GLU A 353 -6.65 -13.47 -14.58
N GLN A 354 -7.59 -12.96 -15.38
CA GLN A 354 -9.00 -12.93 -14.96
C GLN A 354 -9.52 -14.36 -14.89
N THR A 355 -9.46 -14.96 -13.70
CA THR A 355 -10.38 -16.02 -13.28
C THR A 355 -10.87 -15.70 -11.85
N GLY A 356 -12.00 -14.99 -11.75
CA GLY A 356 -12.66 -14.72 -10.46
C GLY A 356 -11.89 -13.77 -9.52
N PRO A 357 -12.42 -13.51 -8.31
CA PRO A 357 -11.67 -12.77 -7.28
C PRO A 357 -10.33 -13.45 -7.06
N ALA A 358 -9.24 -12.66 -7.09
CA ALA A 358 -7.90 -13.16 -6.84
C ALA A 358 -7.89 -13.92 -5.51
N MET A 359 -7.65 -15.21 -5.63
CA MET A 359 -7.48 -16.15 -4.53
C MET A 359 -6.42 -15.58 -3.58
N PRO A 360 -6.73 -15.30 -2.29
CA PRO A 360 -5.75 -14.68 -1.38
C PRO A 360 -4.44 -15.47 -1.41
N GLU A 361 -3.34 -14.76 -1.68
CA GLU A 361 -2.02 -15.38 -1.77
C GLU A 361 -1.65 -15.88 -0.37
N ILE A 362 -1.52 -17.20 -0.21
CA ILE A 362 -1.09 -17.81 1.06
C ILE A 362 0.39 -18.16 0.97
N LEU A 363 1.23 -17.35 1.60
CA LEU A 363 2.68 -17.51 1.62
C LEU A 363 3.18 -18.02 2.97
N ARG A 364 4.07 -19.01 2.97
CA ARG A 364 4.78 -19.44 4.17
C ARG A 364 6.07 -18.64 4.37
N ILE A 365 6.27 -18.11 5.58
CA ILE A 365 7.50 -17.45 6.03
C ILE A 365 8.09 -18.29 7.15
N ALA A 366 9.24 -18.91 6.90
CA ALA A 366 9.86 -19.83 7.86
C ALA A 366 11.38 -19.86 7.69
N GLY A 367 12.08 -19.92 8.82
CA GLY A 367 13.49 -20.27 8.90
C GLY A 367 13.71 -21.67 9.49
N ALA A 368 14.98 -22.02 9.69
CA ALA A 368 15.36 -23.30 10.31
C ALA A 368 14.93 -23.42 11.78
N ASP A 369 14.79 -22.27 12.47
CA ASP A 369 14.36 -22.14 13.86
C ASP A 369 13.56 -20.83 14.03
N CYS A 370 13.11 -20.54 15.25
CA CYS A 370 12.33 -19.32 15.52
C CYS A 370 13.13 -18.02 15.33
N TYR A 371 14.45 -18.06 15.51
CA TYR A 371 15.32 -16.90 15.31
C TYR A 371 15.42 -16.57 13.82
N ALA A 372 15.61 -17.60 12.98
CA ALA A 372 15.62 -17.49 11.54
C ALA A 372 14.24 -17.08 11.00
N THR A 373 13.15 -17.64 11.53
CA THR A 373 11.79 -17.21 11.15
C THR A 373 11.57 -15.73 11.46
N ALA A 374 12.00 -15.24 12.63
CA ALA A 374 11.90 -13.81 12.96
C ALA A 374 12.73 -12.93 11.99
N VAL A 375 13.90 -13.40 11.56
CA VAL A 375 14.70 -12.72 10.52
C VAL A 375 13.98 -12.69 9.17
N GLU A 376 13.39 -13.79 8.73
CA GLU A 376 12.65 -13.82 7.45
C GLU A 376 11.38 -12.96 7.50
N ILE A 377 10.71 -12.89 8.66
CA ILE A 377 9.61 -11.96 8.90
C ILE A 377 10.12 -10.51 8.77
N ALA A 378 11.26 -10.17 9.37
CA ALA A 378 11.83 -8.83 9.30
C ALA A 378 12.21 -8.44 7.85
N LYS A 379 12.97 -9.26 7.13
CA LYS A 379 13.38 -9.00 5.75
C LYS A 379 12.22 -8.69 4.82
N ARG A 380 11.15 -9.48 4.93
CA ARG A 380 9.96 -9.32 4.07
C ARG A 380 9.24 -8.01 4.34
N ASN A 381 9.14 -7.63 5.60
CA ASN A 381 8.26 -6.53 6.02
C ASN A 381 9.00 -5.20 6.23
N PHE A 382 10.33 -5.22 6.24
CA PHE A 382 11.18 -4.02 6.33
C PHE A 382 12.22 -3.98 5.18
N PRO A 383 11.80 -4.06 3.89
CA PRO A 383 12.72 -4.08 2.76
C PRO A 383 13.51 -2.77 2.58
N GLN A 384 13.03 -1.67 3.19
CA GLN A 384 13.70 -0.37 3.20
C GLN A 384 14.59 -0.15 4.45
N GLY A 385 14.69 -1.16 5.32
CA GLY A 385 15.35 -1.06 6.61
C GLY A 385 14.46 -0.55 7.75
N ALA A 386 15.03 -0.53 8.96
CA ALA A 386 14.39 -0.04 10.18
C ALA A 386 15.43 0.58 11.12
N GLU A 387 15.24 1.84 11.53
CA GLU A 387 16.20 2.53 12.39
C GLU A 387 16.30 1.94 13.80
N THR A 388 15.22 1.31 14.27
CA THR A 388 15.13 0.66 15.58
C THR A 388 14.80 -0.82 15.42
N VAL A 389 15.40 -1.67 16.25
CA VAL A 389 15.04 -3.08 16.40
C VAL A 389 14.62 -3.37 17.83
N ILE A 390 13.55 -4.13 18.02
CA ILE A 390 13.19 -4.69 19.32
C ILE A 390 13.81 -6.08 19.41
N LEU A 391 14.62 -6.32 20.44
CA LEU A 391 15.28 -7.59 20.67
C LEU A 391 14.72 -8.24 21.94
N ALA A 392 14.14 -9.42 21.79
CA ALA A 392 13.59 -10.19 22.89
C ALA A 392 14.11 -11.64 22.89
N ARG A 393 13.82 -12.38 23.96
CA ARG A 393 14.17 -13.79 24.05
C ARG A 393 13.24 -14.66 23.21
N GLY A 394 13.80 -15.66 22.54
CA GLY A 394 13.01 -16.64 21.77
C GLY A 394 12.49 -17.84 22.58
N ASP A 395 12.95 -18.02 23.82
CA ASP A 395 12.65 -19.18 24.67
C ASP A 395 11.73 -18.86 25.87
N VAL A 396 11.66 -17.60 26.29
CA VAL A 396 10.75 -17.10 27.34
C VAL A 396 10.05 -15.81 26.88
N SER A 397 8.72 -15.81 26.93
CA SER A 397 7.87 -14.74 26.38
C SER A 397 7.55 -13.60 27.36
N ALA A 398 7.92 -13.74 28.63
CA ALA A 398 7.48 -12.88 29.74
C ALA A 398 7.70 -11.38 29.52
N ASP A 399 8.89 -10.99 29.07
CA ASP A 399 9.22 -9.59 28.80
C ASP A 399 8.86 -9.17 27.37
N ALA A 400 8.56 -10.13 26.51
CA ALA A 400 8.43 -9.93 25.07
C ALA A 400 7.00 -9.60 24.64
N LEU A 401 5.98 -10.24 25.25
CA LEU A 401 4.57 -10.00 24.92
C LEU A 401 4.16 -8.53 25.13
N PRO A 402 4.57 -7.84 26.23
CA PRO A 402 4.22 -6.44 26.42
C PRO A 402 4.93 -5.51 25.43
N ALA A 403 6.01 -5.97 24.79
CA ALA A 403 6.84 -5.17 23.90
C ALA A 403 6.25 -5.02 22.48
N VAL A 404 5.31 -5.87 22.08
CA VAL A 404 4.73 -5.85 20.72
C VAL A 404 4.22 -4.46 20.32
N PRO A 405 3.53 -3.69 21.18
CA PRO A 405 3.11 -2.33 20.83
C PRO A 405 4.23 -1.33 20.55
N LEU A 406 5.44 -1.56 21.06
CA LEU A 406 6.60 -0.73 20.70
C LEU A 406 6.96 -0.87 19.22
N ALA A 407 6.62 -2.00 18.58
CA ALA A 407 6.91 -2.22 17.16
C ALA A 407 6.21 -1.16 16.30
N ARG A 408 4.95 -0.82 16.59
CA ARG A 408 4.22 0.24 15.90
C ARG A 408 4.81 1.61 16.18
N LYS A 409 5.11 1.90 17.45
CA LYS A 409 5.69 3.19 17.86
C LYS A 409 7.01 3.50 17.15
N TYR A 410 7.88 2.49 17.02
CA TYR A 410 9.22 2.67 16.46
C TYR A 410 9.35 2.23 15.00
N GLN A 411 8.25 1.79 14.36
CA GLN A 411 8.28 1.16 13.03
C GLN A 411 9.39 0.09 12.96
N ALA A 412 9.41 -0.79 13.96
CA ALA A 412 10.54 -1.69 14.23
C ALA A 412 10.13 -3.17 14.12
N PRO A 413 10.97 -4.04 13.53
CA PRO A 413 10.80 -5.47 13.67
C PRO A 413 11.12 -5.93 15.10
N LEU A 414 10.50 -7.04 15.50
CA LEU A 414 10.84 -7.77 16.72
C LEU A 414 11.67 -9.00 16.32
N LEU A 415 12.96 -8.96 16.65
CA LEU A 415 13.89 -10.07 16.47
C LEU A 415 14.08 -10.83 17.78
N LEU A 416 14.50 -12.08 17.65
CA LEU A 416 14.64 -13.00 18.79
C LEU A 416 16.10 -13.40 18.98
N THR A 417 16.49 -13.64 20.22
CA THR A 417 17.81 -14.16 20.60
C THR A 417 17.69 -15.21 21.72
N PRO A 418 18.60 -16.19 21.81
CA PRO A 418 18.90 -16.88 23.06
C PRO A 418 19.30 -15.89 24.17
N SER A 419 19.20 -16.35 25.42
CA SER A 419 19.53 -15.53 26.60
C SER A 419 20.99 -15.09 26.61
N ASP A 420 21.91 -15.92 26.13
CA ASP A 420 23.34 -15.77 26.36
C ASP A 420 24.19 -15.54 25.11
N GLN A 421 23.62 -15.61 23.92
CA GLN A 421 24.35 -15.44 22.67
C GLN A 421 23.46 -14.85 21.57
N LEU A 422 23.94 -13.78 20.91
CA LEU A 422 23.28 -13.22 19.74
C LEU A 422 23.62 -14.07 18.50
N PRO A 423 22.65 -14.72 17.84
CA PRO A 423 22.93 -15.51 16.65
C PRO A 423 23.45 -14.61 15.52
N SER A 424 24.42 -15.10 14.75
CA SER A 424 25.02 -14.33 13.66
C SER A 424 23.99 -13.88 12.62
N GLN A 425 22.99 -14.71 12.33
CA GLN A 425 21.89 -14.37 11.42
C GLN A 425 21.06 -13.18 11.92
N VAL A 426 20.82 -13.10 13.23
CA VAL A 426 20.07 -12.00 13.86
C VAL A 426 20.91 -10.73 13.84
N PHE A 427 22.19 -10.83 14.21
CA PHE A 427 23.11 -9.69 14.13
C PHE A 427 23.28 -9.16 12.71
N ASN A 428 23.38 -10.04 11.72
CA ASN A 428 23.47 -9.66 10.32
C ASN A 428 22.19 -8.96 9.86
N GLU A 429 21.03 -9.42 10.30
CA GLU A 429 19.76 -8.77 9.99
C GLU A 429 19.67 -7.37 10.61
N ILE A 430 20.06 -7.21 11.89
CA ILE A 430 20.14 -5.88 12.53
C ILE A 430 20.98 -4.90 11.71
N ARG A 431 22.11 -5.37 11.15
CA ARG A 431 22.95 -4.55 10.25
C ARG A 431 22.31 -4.31 8.88
N ALA A 432 21.69 -5.32 8.29
CA ALA A 432 21.04 -5.22 6.98
C ALA A 432 19.85 -4.24 7.01
N LEU A 433 19.14 -4.18 8.14
CA LEU A 433 18.09 -3.21 8.40
C LEU A 433 18.61 -1.77 8.51
N GLY A 434 19.93 -1.56 8.63
CA GLY A 434 20.50 -0.24 8.90
C GLY A 434 20.13 0.29 10.28
N ALA A 435 19.87 -0.59 11.25
CA ALA A 435 19.46 -0.20 12.58
C ALA A 435 20.52 0.66 13.26
N LYS A 436 20.07 1.71 13.95
CA LYS A 436 20.90 2.59 14.78
C LYS A 436 20.66 2.31 16.25
N LYS A 437 19.46 1.83 16.60
CA LYS A 437 19.01 1.61 17.97
C LYS A 437 18.50 0.18 18.17
N VAL A 438 18.83 -0.42 19.31
CA VAL A 438 18.29 -1.72 19.74
C VAL A 438 17.64 -1.60 21.11
N LEU A 439 16.35 -1.92 21.18
CA LEU A 439 15.60 -2.01 22.43
C LEU A 439 15.65 -3.44 22.94
N ILE A 440 16.41 -3.71 24.01
CA ILE A 440 16.51 -5.04 24.62
C ILE A 440 15.42 -5.20 25.67
N MET A 441 14.53 -6.17 25.49
CA MET A 441 13.45 -6.46 26.43
C MET A 441 13.94 -7.41 27.53
N GLY A 442 13.81 -6.98 28.78
CA GLY A 442 14.19 -7.75 29.96
C GLY A 442 15.59 -7.45 30.51
N GLY A 443 15.80 -7.82 31.76
CA GLY A 443 17.05 -7.58 32.50
C GLY A 443 18.22 -8.45 31.99
N GLU A 444 19.39 -8.33 32.62
CA GLU A 444 20.57 -9.16 32.25
C GLU A 444 20.34 -10.66 32.48
N GLY A 445 19.43 -11.05 33.39
CA GLY A 445 19.01 -12.45 33.56
C GLY A 445 18.10 -12.95 32.43
N ALA A 446 17.46 -12.04 31.69
CA ALA A 446 16.73 -12.36 30.49
C ALA A 446 17.68 -12.45 29.30
N ILE A 447 18.32 -11.33 28.95
CA ILE A 447 19.30 -11.23 27.86
C ILE A 447 20.61 -10.75 28.45
N GLY A 448 21.58 -11.66 28.51
CA GLY A 448 22.89 -11.48 29.14
C GLY A 448 23.67 -10.29 28.59
N ARG A 449 24.56 -9.74 29.42
CA ARG A 449 25.39 -8.57 29.09
C ARG A 449 26.25 -8.79 27.84
N GLN A 450 26.65 -10.03 27.56
CA GLN A 450 27.42 -10.38 26.37
C GLN A 450 26.67 -10.10 25.07
N VAL A 451 25.32 -10.18 25.07
CA VAL A 451 24.52 -9.81 23.88
C VAL A 451 24.54 -8.31 23.67
N SER A 452 24.30 -7.51 24.72
CA SER A 452 24.37 -6.04 24.60
C SER A 452 25.77 -5.57 24.24
N ALA A 453 26.82 -6.18 24.80
CA ALA A 453 28.20 -5.83 24.47
C ALA A 453 28.55 -6.04 22.98
N VAL A 454 28.02 -7.09 22.34
CA VAL A 454 28.20 -7.29 20.89
C VAL A 454 27.54 -6.18 20.08
N LEU A 455 26.36 -5.72 20.50
CA LEU A 455 25.63 -4.64 19.85
C LEU A 455 26.32 -3.28 20.07
N ASP A 456 26.77 -3.00 21.29
CA ASP A 456 27.51 -1.78 21.64
C ASP A 456 28.82 -1.67 20.85
N GLN A 457 29.58 -2.78 20.75
CA GLN A 457 30.82 -2.85 19.97
C GLN A 457 30.59 -2.61 18.47
N ALA A 458 29.39 -2.89 17.97
CA ALA A 458 28.98 -2.59 16.60
C ALA A 458 28.56 -1.12 16.40
N GLY A 459 28.58 -0.30 17.45
CA GLY A 459 28.24 1.12 17.38
C GLY A 459 26.74 1.42 17.43
N LEU A 460 25.93 0.48 17.92
CA LEU A 460 24.48 0.65 18.07
C LEU A 460 24.14 1.33 19.40
N ASP A 461 23.09 2.15 19.42
CA ASP A 461 22.48 2.68 20.65
C ASP A 461 21.65 1.57 21.31
N VAL A 462 22.17 0.96 22.37
CA VAL A 462 21.49 -0.14 23.08
C VAL A 462 20.76 0.40 24.30
N GLN A 463 19.42 0.34 24.25
CA GLN A 463 18.57 0.67 25.39
C GLN A 463 17.91 -0.60 25.94
N ARG A 464 18.20 -0.92 27.19
CA ARG A 464 17.52 -2.00 27.90
C ARG A 464 16.23 -1.49 28.56
N VAL A 465 15.13 -2.21 28.37
CA VAL A 465 13.83 -1.92 28.98
C VAL A 465 13.47 -3.10 29.88
N SER A 466 13.56 -2.91 31.20
CA SER A 466 13.43 -3.99 32.17
C SER A 466 13.03 -3.48 33.55
N GLY A 467 12.27 -4.28 34.27
CA GLY A 467 12.07 -4.13 35.72
C GLY A 467 12.66 -5.31 36.50
N ASN A 468 12.33 -5.39 37.80
CA ASN A 468 12.78 -6.47 38.68
C ASN A 468 12.14 -7.84 38.36
N ASP A 469 10.96 -7.81 37.73
CA ASP A 469 10.17 -8.94 37.28
C ASP A 469 9.40 -8.56 36.00
N HIS A 470 8.69 -9.51 35.39
CA HIS A 470 7.97 -9.26 34.13
C HIS A 470 6.80 -8.29 34.30
N TYR A 471 6.20 -8.17 35.50
CA TYR A 471 5.20 -7.14 35.80
C TYR A 471 5.81 -5.74 35.74
N SER A 472 6.98 -5.57 36.33
CA SER A 472 7.74 -4.32 36.33
C SER A 472 8.30 -4.00 34.94
N THR A 473 8.74 -5.02 34.18
CA THR A 473 9.13 -4.83 32.77
C THR A 473 7.95 -4.36 31.93
N ALA A 474 6.76 -4.94 32.11
CA ALA A 474 5.55 -4.49 31.41
C ALA A 474 5.18 -3.03 31.76
N TYR A 475 5.36 -2.61 33.01
CA TYR A 475 5.21 -1.21 33.43
C TYR A 475 6.21 -0.28 32.72
N GLU A 476 7.49 -0.63 32.66
CA GLU A 476 8.51 0.18 31.97
C GLU A 476 8.23 0.26 30.46
N ILE A 477 7.79 -0.83 29.84
CA ILE A 477 7.37 -0.86 28.45
C ILE A 477 6.14 0.04 28.22
N ALA A 478 5.15 -0.02 29.10
CA ALA A 478 3.95 0.81 29.00
C ALA A 478 4.29 2.32 29.11
N LYS A 479 5.23 2.69 29.97
CA LYS A 479 5.75 4.06 30.05
C LYS A 479 6.54 4.48 28.83
N LEU A 480 7.39 3.58 28.32
CA LEU A 480 8.11 3.84 27.08
C LEU A 480 7.15 4.03 25.91
N LEU A 481 6.04 3.29 25.86
CA LEU A 481 4.99 3.47 24.85
C LEU A 481 4.31 4.84 25.02
N GLY A 482 3.88 5.17 26.23
CA GLY A 482 3.42 6.52 26.62
C GLY A 482 1.96 6.86 26.24
N THR A 483 1.23 5.92 25.65
CA THR A 483 -0.18 6.10 25.31
C THR A 483 -1.05 6.08 26.56
N GLN A 484 -2.02 6.98 26.61
CA GLN A 484 -2.91 7.18 27.77
C GLN A 484 -4.33 6.67 27.49
N GLY A 485 -5.11 6.47 28.55
CA GLY A 485 -6.56 6.29 28.46
C GLY A 485 -7.06 4.84 28.32
N GLN A 486 -6.25 3.92 27.78
CA GLN A 486 -6.63 2.51 27.66
C GLN A 486 -5.46 1.57 27.97
N ALA A 487 -5.75 0.38 28.50
CA ALA A 487 -4.76 -0.68 28.68
C ALA A 487 -5.37 -2.07 28.44
N VAL A 488 -4.55 -2.99 27.94
CA VAL A 488 -4.87 -4.42 27.88
C VAL A 488 -4.36 -5.10 29.14
N ILE A 489 -5.18 -5.96 29.74
CA ILE A 489 -4.83 -6.78 30.90
C ILE A 489 -4.86 -8.26 30.50
N VAL A 490 -3.74 -8.94 30.66
CA VAL A 490 -3.55 -10.36 30.37
C VAL A 490 -2.96 -11.09 31.58
N SER A 491 -3.07 -12.42 31.63
CA SER A 491 -2.45 -13.21 32.69
C SER A 491 -0.92 -13.15 32.63
N GLY A 492 -0.29 -12.94 33.78
CA GLY A 492 1.15 -12.97 33.97
C GLY A 492 1.76 -14.37 33.99
N ASP A 493 0.95 -15.44 33.87
CA ASP A 493 1.46 -16.79 33.63
C ASP A 493 1.83 -16.96 32.14
N TYR A 494 2.98 -16.42 31.78
CA TYR A 494 3.50 -16.45 30.42
C TYR A 494 3.89 -17.86 29.93
N SER A 495 3.87 -18.88 30.80
CA SER A 495 4.19 -20.27 30.40
C SER A 495 2.96 -21.00 29.85
N HIS A 496 1.76 -20.64 30.30
CA HIS A 496 0.51 -21.31 29.91
C HIS A 496 -0.52 -20.38 29.27
N SER A 497 -0.52 -19.09 29.63
CA SER A 497 -1.52 -18.10 29.22
C SER A 497 -0.99 -17.10 28.17
N TYR A 498 0.22 -17.29 27.66
CA TYR A 498 0.74 -16.45 26.56
C TYR A 498 -0.17 -16.35 25.32
N PRO A 499 -1.01 -17.36 24.96
CA PRO A 499 -1.89 -17.23 23.80
C PRO A 499 -2.95 -16.13 23.93
N ASP A 500 -3.41 -15.83 25.14
CA ASP A 500 -4.35 -14.73 25.38
C ASP A 500 -3.68 -13.38 25.06
N ALA A 501 -2.42 -13.21 25.48
CA ALA A 501 -1.63 -12.03 25.15
C ALA A 501 -1.31 -11.91 23.64
N LEU A 502 -0.99 -13.03 22.99
CA LEU A 502 -0.79 -13.05 21.54
C LEU A 502 -2.06 -12.70 20.78
N SER A 503 -3.23 -13.13 21.27
CA SER A 503 -4.52 -12.89 20.60
C SER A 503 -4.85 -11.42 20.40
N ILE A 504 -4.40 -10.55 21.31
CA ILE A 504 -4.64 -9.11 21.28
C ILE A 504 -3.43 -8.30 20.82
N SER A 505 -2.25 -8.92 20.70
CA SER A 505 -0.97 -8.23 20.52
C SER A 505 -0.91 -7.35 19.27
N ALA A 506 -1.42 -7.82 18.13
CA ALA A 506 -1.46 -7.04 16.89
C ALA A 506 -2.41 -5.83 17.00
N TRP A 507 -3.59 -6.02 17.60
CA TRP A 507 -4.53 -4.93 17.88
C TRP A 507 -3.93 -3.90 18.84
N ALA A 508 -3.29 -4.35 19.91
CA ALA A 508 -2.66 -3.49 20.90
C ALA A 508 -1.54 -2.67 20.27
N ALA A 509 -0.74 -3.27 19.37
CA ALA A 509 0.26 -2.54 18.61
C ALA A 509 -0.34 -1.52 17.65
N TYR A 510 -1.32 -1.90 16.84
CA TYR A 510 -1.95 -1.01 15.88
C TYR A 510 -2.57 0.23 16.55
N ASN A 511 -3.20 0.05 17.71
CA ASN A 511 -3.84 1.13 18.47
C ASN A 511 -2.90 1.81 19.48
N GLY A 512 -1.64 1.37 19.57
CA GLY A 512 -0.68 1.88 20.54
C GLY A 512 -1.09 1.66 22.00
N VAL A 513 -1.87 0.62 22.31
CA VAL A 513 -2.39 0.34 23.66
C VAL A 513 -1.38 -0.51 24.44
N PRO A 514 -1.00 -0.11 25.66
CA PRO A 514 -0.08 -0.89 26.48
C PRO A 514 -0.70 -2.21 26.94
N VAL A 515 0.12 -3.26 26.98
CA VAL A 515 -0.25 -4.58 27.52
C VAL A 515 0.39 -4.72 28.90
N LEU A 516 -0.43 -5.00 29.91
CA LEU A 516 -0.02 -5.15 31.30
C LEU A 516 -0.46 -6.53 31.82
N TYR A 517 0.23 -6.99 32.85
CA TYR A 517 -0.05 -8.27 33.47
C TYR A 517 -0.90 -8.13 34.74
N ALA A 518 -1.91 -8.98 34.88
CA ALA A 518 -2.46 -9.34 36.17
C ALA A 518 -1.85 -10.67 36.63
N ASP A 519 -1.93 -10.98 37.92
CA ASP A 519 -1.71 -12.34 38.39
C ASP A 519 -3.05 -13.08 38.49
N ARG A 520 -3.03 -14.34 38.92
CA ARG A 520 -4.25 -15.15 39.12
C ARG A 520 -4.97 -14.83 40.44
N SER A 521 -4.57 -13.78 41.14
CA SER A 521 -5.20 -13.34 42.38
C SER A 521 -6.30 -12.32 42.12
N ALA A 522 -7.08 -12.02 43.16
CA ALA A 522 -8.08 -10.95 43.14
C ALA A 522 -7.47 -9.54 43.33
N GLN A 523 -6.15 -9.38 43.18
CA GLN A 523 -5.43 -8.12 43.37
C GLN A 523 -4.61 -7.77 42.13
N LEU A 524 -4.41 -6.47 41.89
CA LEU A 524 -3.51 -6.02 40.84
C LEU A 524 -2.05 -6.02 41.33
N PRO A 525 -1.11 -6.58 40.55
CA PRO A 525 0.31 -6.36 40.78
C PRO A 525 0.60 -4.86 40.89
N LYS A 526 1.45 -4.49 41.85
CA LYS A 526 1.78 -3.08 42.12
C LYS A 526 2.23 -2.31 40.86
N PRO A 527 3.12 -2.85 39.99
CA PRO A 527 3.51 -2.16 38.75
C PRO A 527 2.34 -1.91 37.80
N THR A 528 1.39 -2.85 37.72
CA THR A 528 0.18 -2.72 36.88
C THR A 528 -0.74 -1.63 37.40
N GLY A 529 -0.97 -1.57 38.72
CA GLY A 529 -1.72 -0.48 39.34
C GLY A 529 -1.07 0.89 39.13
N GLN A 530 0.27 0.95 39.18
CA GLN A 530 1.03 2.17 38.90
C GLN A 530 0.88 2.61 37.43
N ALA A 531 1.02 1.70 36.46
CA ALA A 531 0.80 2.01 35.05
C ALA A 531 -0.62 2.56 34.80
N ILE A 532 -1.64 1.92 35.36
CA ILE A 532 -3.04 2.35 35.23
C ILE A 532 -3.22 3.79 35.74
N SER A 533 -2.63 4.12 36.89
CA SER A 533 -2.71 5.46 37.48
C SER A 533 -1.92 6.49 36.68
N GLU A 534 -0.66 6.21 36.34
CA GLU A 534 0.23 7.18 35.69
C GLU A 534 -0.16 7.46 34.23
N LEU A 535 -0.68 6.45 33.52
CA LEU A 535 -1.16 6.59 32.14
C LEU A 535 -2.63 7.05 32.07
N GLY A 536 -3.26 7.35 33.21
CA GLY A 536 -4.64 7.81 33.27
C GLY A 536 -5.61 6.86 32.55
N VAL A 537 -5.44 5.56 32.74
CA VAL A 537 -6.24 4.53 32.06
C VAL A 537 -7.70 4.64 32.53
N LYS A 538 -8.61 4.80 31.56
CA LYS A 538 -10.05 4.93 31.78
C LYS A 538 -10.83 3.68 31.40
N GLN A 539 -10.27 2.86 30.52
CA GLN A 539 -10.85 1.60 30.07
C GLN A 539 -9.80 0.50 30.02
N THR A 540 -10.20 -0.70 30.41
CA THR A 540 -9.35 -1.88 30.36
C THR A 540 -9.97 -2.99 29.54
N LEU A 541 -9.14 -3.68 28.75
CA LEU A 541 -9.53 -4.85 27.98
C LEU A 541 -8.91 -6.09 28.61
N LEU A 542 -9.72 -6.94 29.23
CA LEU A 542 -9.28 -8.19 29.85
C LEU A 542 -9.31 -9.30 28.80
N ILE A 543 -8.16 -9.91 28.52
CA ILE A 543 -8.08 -10.99 27.52
C ILE A 543 -7.77 -12.30 28.24
N GLY A 544 -8.73 -13.21 28.23
CA GLY A 544 -8.69 -14.48 28.95
C GLY A 544 -9.87 -14.69 29.91
N GLY A 545 -10.22 -15.96 30.11
CA GLY A 545 -11.34 -16.36 30.96
C GLY A 545 -11.06 -16.19 32.46
N THR A 546 -12.09 -16.42 33.27
CA THR A 546 -12.01 -16.25 34.74
C THR A 546 -11.04 -17.20 35.44
N ALA A 547 -10.64 -18.29 34.78
CA ALA A 547 -9.63 -19.23 35.30
C ALA A 547 -8.21 -18.65 35.33
N VAL A 548 -7.92 -17.65 34.49
CA VAL A 548 -6.59 -17.00 34.39
C VAL A 548 -6.63 -15.53 34.80
N LEU A 549 -7.80 -14.89 34.68
CA LEU A 549 -8.05 -13.52 35.09
C LEU A 549 -9.34 -13.48 35.95
N PRO A 550 -9.25 -13.57 37.28
CA PRO A 550 -10.42 -13.67 38.17
C PRO A 550 -11.47 -12.58 37.95
N LEU A 551 -12.73 -12.87 38.26
CA LEU A 551 -13.86 -11.96 38.04
C LEU A 551 -13.73 -10.69 38.90
N GLU A 552 -13.09 -10.81 40.06
CA GLU A 552 -12.82 -9.73 41.00
C GLU A 552 -11.99 -8.60 40.39
N LEU A 553 -11.19 -8.89 39.36
CA LEU A 553 -10.45 -7.86 38.63
C LEU A 553 -11.38 -6.83 37.97
N GLU A 554 -12.58 -7.23 37.55
CA GLU A 554 -13.57 -6.32 36.95
C GLU A 554 -14.18 -5.34 37.95
N GLN A 555 -14.02 -5.58 39.25
CA GLN A 555 -14.50 -4.67 40.29
C GLN A 555 -13.48 -3.56 40.60
N ILE A 556 -12.22 -3.76 40.24
CA ILE A 556 -11.10 -2.87 40.60
C ILE A 556 -10.45 -2.20 39.38
N LEU A 557 -10.69 -2.71 38.17
CA LEU A 557 -10.18 -2.14 36.93
C LEU A 557 -11.11 -1.04 36.36
N PRO A 558 -10.56 0.02 35.75
CA PRO A 558 -11.36 1.04 35.04
C PRO A 558 -12.10 0.47 33.83
N ASP A 559 -13.43 0.70 33.76
CA ASP A 559 -14.35 0.28 32.67
C ASP A 559 -13.94 -1.04 31.98
N PRO A 560 -13.97 -2.17 32.70
CA PRO A 560 -13.40 -3.40 32.20
C PRO A 560 -14.30 -4.07 31.16
N LYS A 561 -13.70 -4.50 30.05
CA LYS A 561 -14.35 -5.31 29.00
C LYS A 561 -13.57 -6.60 28.79
N ARG A 562 -14.22 -7.75 29.00
CA ARG A 562 -13.60 -9.06 28.86
C ARG A 562 -13.84 -9.69 27.49
N TYR A 563 -12.78 -10.23 26.91
CA TYR A 563 -12.78 -11.05 25.70
C TYR A 563 -12.17 -12.41 26.04
N SER A 564 -12.98 -13.46 25.98
CA SER A 564 -12.55 -14.81 26.35
C SER A 564 -13.41 -15.88 25.71
N GLY A 565 -12.80 -16.99 25.28
CA GLY A 565 -13.50 -18.19 24.84
C GLY A 565 -13.25 -19.39 25.75
N GLN A 566 -13.75 -20.56 25.36
CA GLN A 566 -13.54 -21.82 26.10
C GLN A 566 -12.10 -22.32 25.95
N THR A 567 -11.51 -22.11 24.78
CA THR A 567 -10.12 -22.42 24.46
C THR A 567 -9.35 -21.17 24.06
N LEU A 568 -8.02 -21.27 23.98
CA LEU A 568 -7.18 -20.17 23.47
C LEU A 568 -7.53 -19.78 22.03
N TYR A 569 -7.99 -20.74 21.22
CA TYR A 569 -8.41 -20.53 19.83
C TYR A 569 -9.74 -19.78 19.77
N ASP A 570 -10.64 -20.05 20.71
CA ASP A 570 -11.90 -19.33 20.84
C ASP A 570 -11.67 -17.89 21.35
N THR A 571 -10.78 -17.69 22.33
CA THR A 571 -10.36 -16.34 22.75
C THR A 571 -9.77 -15.58 21.57
N ASN A 572 -8.87 -16.21 20.80
CA ASN A 572 -8.29 -15.61 19.61
C ASN A 572 -9.38 -15.21 18.59
N ALA A 573 -10.31 -16.10 18.26
CA ALA A 573 -11.39 -15.81 17.33
C ALA A 573 -12.31 -14.67 17.80
N ILE A 574 -12.62 -14.61 19.11
CA ILE A 574 -13.44 -13.54 19.69
C ILE A 574 -12.73 -12.19 19.59
N VAL A 575 -11.44 -12.15 19.94
CA VAL A 575 -10.64 -10.91 19.85
C VAL A 575 -10.57 -10.43 18.40
N LEU A 576 -10.20 -11.31 17.46
CA LEU A 576 -10.10 -10.96 16.05
C LEU A 576 -11.44 -10.48 15.47
N GLY A 577 -12.53 -11.21 15.74
CA GLY A 577 -13.85 -10.87 15.21
C GLY A 577 -14.48 -9.61 15.80
N GLN A 578 -14.24 -9.30 17.07
CA GLN A 578 -14.88 -8.16 17.74
C GLN A 578 -14.02 -6.89 17.75
N LEU A 579 -12.70 -7.03 17.84
CA LEU A 579 -11.77 -5.89 17.94
C LEU A 579 -11.06 -5.57 16.63
N GLN A 580 -10.97 -6.53 15.70
CA GLN A 580 -10.34 -6.35 14.38
C GLN A 580 -11.24 -6.85 13.22
N PRO A 581 -12.52 -6.45 13.10
CA PRO A 581 -13.47 -7.11 12.19
C PRO A 581 -13.13 -7.06 10.69
N ASN A 582 -12.22 -6.17 10.26
CA ASN A 582 -11.93 -5.90 8.85
C ASN A 582 -10.45 -6.11 8.49
N PRO A 583 -9.89 -7.33 8.60
CA PRO A 583 -8.50 -7.57 8.23
C PRO A 583 -8.31 -7.55 6.71
N THR A 584 -7.28 -6.85 6.23
CA THR A 584 -6.80 -7.00 4.84
C THR A 584 -5.70 -8.04 4.72
N LYS A 585 -5.01 -8.35 5.83
CA LYS A 585 -3.95 -9.36 5.94
C LYS A 585 -4.18 -10.26 7.14
N ILE A 586 -3.86 -11.55 6.99
CA ILE A 586 -3.87 -12.53 8.07
C ILE A 586 -2.47 -13.10 8.24
N PHE A 587 -1.94 -13.05 9.45
CA PHE A 587 -0.77 -13.81 9.86
C PHE A 587 -1.25 -15.02 10.67
N VAL A 588 -0.90 -16.22 10.24
CA VAL A 588 -1.27 -17.49 10.88
C VAL A 588 -0.04 -18.04 11.58
N ALA A 589 -0.15 -18.31 12.87
CA ALA A 589 0.90 -18.92 13.66
C ALA A 589 0.32 -20.04 14.54
N THR A 590 1.17 -20.86 15.15
CA THR A 590 0.69 -21.88 16.09
C THR A 590 0.36 -21.23 17.44
N GLY A 591 -0.68 -21.70 18.11
CA GLY A 591 -0.92 -21.43 19.53
C GLY A 591 -0.09 -22.32 20.46
N GLY A 592 0.53 -23.39 19.94
CA GLY A 592 1.36 -24.34 20.70
C GLY A 592 2.78 -23.83 20.99
N GLY A 593 3.10 -22.61 20.59
CA GLY A 593 4.33 -21.88 20.88
C GLY A 593 4.08 -20.38 20.70
N PHE A 594 5.07 -19.54 21.00
CA PHE A 594 4.88 -18.08 20.96
C PHE A 594 5.81 -17.34 20.00
N ALA A 595 6.99 -17.87 19.72
CA ALA A 595 8.08 -17.11 19.10
C ALA A 595 7.72 -16.56 17.70
N ASP A 596 7.21 -17.42 16.81
CA ASP A 596 6.81 -17.01 15.46
C ASP A 596 5.61 -16.04 15.49
N ALA A 597 4.62 -16.31 16.36
CA ALA A 597 3.45 -15.45 16.55
C ALA A 597 3.83 -14.08 17.10
N LEU A 598 4.83 -14.00 17.98
CA LEU A 598 5.31 -12.77 18.59
C LEU A 598 6.00 -11.87 17.55
N ALA A 599 6.94 -12.43 16.77
CA ALA A 599 7.57 -11.70 15.67
C ALA A 599 6.54 -11.29 14.60
N GLY A 600 5.60 -12.18 14.30
CA GLY A 600 4.48 -11.92 13.42
C GLY A 600 3.57 -10.79 13.90
N ALA A 601 3.25 -10.75 15.19
CA ALA A 601 2.38 -9.74 15.78
C ALA A 601 2.97 -8.33 15.73
N ALA A 602 4.29 -8.21 15.88
CA ALA A 602 5.00 -6.94 15.73
C ALA A 602 4.82 -6.34 14.33
N VAL A 603 4.79 -7.19 13.30
CA VAL A 603 4.50 -6.79 11.91
C VAL A 603 3.00 -6.61 11.67
N ALA A 604 2.16 -7.54 12.14
CA ALA A 604 0.72 -7.48 11.95
C ALA A 604 0.11 -6.19 12.54
N GLY A 605 0.67 -5.74 13.67
CA GLY A 605 0.33 -4.47 14.31
C GLY A 605 0.65 -3.22 13.49
N GLN A 606 1.39 -3.31 12.38
CA GLN A 606 1.64 -2.18 11.49
C GLN A 606 0.45 -1.86 10.57
N SER A 607 -0.44 -2.82 10.33
CA SER A 607 -1.49 -2.69 9.30
C SER A 607 -2.84 -3.26 9.73
N ASN A 608 -3.15 -3.22 11.04
CA ASN A 608 -4.37 -3.80 11.64
C ASN A 608 -4.63 -5.26 11.21
N ALA A 609 -3.58 -6.03 10.93
CA ALA A 609 -3.70 -7.39 10.46
C ALA A 609 -4.04 -8.36 11.60
N TRP A 610 -4.61 -9.51 11.26
CA TRP A 610 -4.85 -10.57 12.22
C TRP A 610 -3.59 -11.33 12.57
N ILE A 611 -3.49 -11.77 13.83
CA ILE A 611 -2.69 -12.93 14.24
C ILE A 611 -3.66 -14.05 14.61
N LEU A 612 -3.89 -14.96 13.67
CA LEU A 612 -4.70 -16.16 13.86
C LEU A 612 -3.82 -17.27 14.46
N LEU A 613 -4.19 -17.74 15.65
CA LEU A 613 -3.52 -18.85 16.31
C LEU A 613 -4.18 -20.16 15.93
N THR A 614 -3.40 -21.18 15.59
CA THR A 614 -3.90 -22.49 15.15
C THR A 614 -3.31 -23.62 15.99
N GLU A 615 -3.96 -24.78 15.98
CA GLU A 615 -3.38 -25.96 16.63
C GLU A 615 -2.06 -26.35 15.97
N ARG A 616 -1.09 -26.79 16.78
CA ARG A 616 0.18 -27.30 16.25
C ARG A 616 -0.11 -28.55 15.42
N GLY A 617 0.48 -28.63 14.23
CA GLY A 617 0.19 -29.69 13.26
C GLY A 617 0.28 -31.10 13.85
N SER A 618 -0.87 -31.78 13.95
CA SER A 618 -0.92 -33.24 13.88
C SER A 618 -1.25 -33.61 12.43
N ASN A 619 -0.60 -34.64 11.88
CA ASN A 619 -0.76 -35.04 10.47
C ASN A 619 -2.20 -35.49 10.10
N GLU A 620 -3.14 -35.47 11.05
CA GLU A 620 -4.51 -35.98 10.89
C GLU A 620 -5.60 -34.89 10.99
N GLY A 621 -5.25 -33.63 11.31
CA GLY A 621 -6.22 -32.54 11.53
C GLY A 621 -5.99 -31.29 10.65
N LYS A 622 -7.03 -30.47 10.50
CA LYS A 622 -6.97 -29.16 9.82
C LYS A 622 -6.42 -28.02 10.69
N GLY A 623 -6.21 -28.26 11.99
CA GLY A 623 -5.63 -27.29 12.93
C GLY A 623 -6.44 -26.01 13.16
N LEU A 624 -7.70 -25.98 12.70
CA LEU A 624 -8.65 -24.88 12.85
C LEU A 624 -9.90 -25.40 13.55
N THR A 625 -10.43 -24.63 14.52
CA THR A 625 -11.73 -24.91 15.12
C THR A 625 -12.86 -24.48 14.19
N GLY A 626 -14.06 -25.03 14.37
CA GLY A 626 -15.23 -24.63 13.57
C GLY A 626 -15.55 -23.12 13.66
N GLY A 627 -15.31 -22.50 14.83
CA GLY A 627 -15.48 -21.06 15.02
C GLY A 627 -14.46 -20.24 14.21
N GLN A 628 -13.21 -20.69 14.13
CA GLN A 628 -12.17 -20.03 13.33
C GLN A 628 -12.45 -20.15 11.83
N GLU A 629 -13.00 -21.27 11.38
CA GLU A 629 -13.41 -21.43 9.99
C GLU A 629 -14.54 -20.46 9.63
N GLN A 630 -15.53 -20.29 10.50
CA GLN A 630 -16.61 -19.33 10.29
C GLN A 630 -16.08 -17.90 10.26
N LEU A 631 -15.18 -17.55 11.18
CA LEU A 631 -14.52 -16.24 11.22
C LEU A 631 -13.73 -15.96 9.93
N LEU A 632 -12.95 -16.93 9.46
CA LEU A 632 -12.20 -16.83 8.22
C LEU A 632 -13.14 -16.66 7.00
N ARG A 633 -14.29 -17.35 6.99
CA ARG A 633 -15.30 -17.17 5.93
C ARG A 633 -15.90 -15.77 5.96
N SER A 634 -16.17 -15.21 7.13
CA SER A 634 -16.74 -13.85 7.23
C SER A 634 -15.76 -12.76 6.81
N ALA A 635 -14.45 -12.98 6.95
CA ALA A 635 -13.43 -12.02 6.55
C ALA A 635 -12.86 -12.27 5.15
N ARG A 636 -13.20 -13.39 4.51
CA ARG A 636 -12.65 -13.84 3.22
C ARG A 636 -12.53 -12.72 2.19
N ASP A 637 -13.61 -12.00 1.95
CA ASP A 637 -13.69 -11.04 0.85
C ASP A 637 -12.89 -9.75 1.13
N LEU A 638 -12.42 -9.58 2.37
CA LEU A 638 -11.56 -8.48 2.80
C LEU A 638 -10.08 -8.85 2.74
N VAL A 639 -9.75 -10.14 2.88
CA VAL A 639 -8.38 -10.63 3.03
C VAL A 639 -7.74 -10.77 1.66
N THR A 640 -6.64 -10.05 1.46
CA THR A 640 -5.87 -10.06 0.21
C THR A 640 -4.57 -10.84 0.34
N GLU A 641 -3.98 -10.90 1.55
CA GLU A 641 -2.72 -11.58 1.82
C GLU A 641 -2.86 -12.48 3.06
N THR A 642 -2.35 -13.69 2.99
CA THR A 642 -2.24 -14.58 4.16
C THR A 642 -0.81 -15.09 4.31
N TYR A 643 -0.27 -14.96 5.51
CA TYR A 643 1.09 -15.35 5.86
C TYR A 643 1.08 -16.46 6.88
N VAL A 644 1.63 -17.62 6.54
CA VAL A 644 1.81 -18.73 7.48
C VAL A 644 3.21 -18.64 8.08
N LEU A 645 3.29 -18.41 9.38
CA LEU A 645 4.53 -18.23 10.11
C LEU A 645 5.00 -19.56 10.71
N GLY A 646 6.22 -19.94 10.36
CA GLY A 646 6.84 -21.19 10.81
C GLY A 646 6.75 -22.32 9.78
N GLY A 647 7.64 -23.31 9.96
CA GLY A 647 7.77 -24.46 9.06
C GLY A 647 6.59 -25.45 9.12
N ALA A 648 6.59 -26.44 8.23
CA ALA A 648 5.54 -27.46 8.13
C ALA A 648 5.36 -28.30 9.42
N ALA A 649 6.41 -28.41 10.25
CA ALA A 649 6.36 -29.10 11.54
C ALA A 649 5.58 -28.33 12.64
N VAL A 650 5.30 -27.04 12.40
CA VAL A 650 4.59 -26.16 13.33
C VAL A 650 3.18 -25.90 12.80
N ILE A 651 3.07 -25.53 11.52
CA ILE A 651 1.81 -25.42 10.79
C ILE A 651 1.83 -26.41 9.64
N SER A 652 1.09 -27.51 9.77
CA SER A 652 1.08 -28.59 8.78
C SER A 652 0.52 -28.14 7.43
N ASP A 653 0.87 -28.89 6.39
CA ASP A 653 0.32 -28.66 5.05
C ASP A 653 -1.19 -28.93 4.99
N SER A 654 -1.73 -29.77 5.90
CA SER A 654 -3.18 -29.96 6.07
C SER A 654 -3.87 -28.68 6.52
N THR A 655 -3.30 -27.95 7.49
CA THR A 655 -3.80 -26.64 7.93
C THR A 655 -3.67 -25.60 6.83
N LEU A 656 -2.53 -25.57 6.13
CA LEU A 656 -2.33 -24.70 4.97
C LEU A 656 -3.40 -24.96 3.89
N GLN A 657 -3.69 -26.23 3.60
CA GLN A 657 -4.72 -26.62 2.63
C GLN A 657 -6.12 -26.21 3.09
N ALA A 658 -6.44 -26.33 4.39
CA ALA A 658 -7.71 -25.88 4.94
C ALA A 658 -7.88 -24.36 4.80
N LEU A 659 -6.84 -23.57 5.10
CA LEU A 659 -6.83 -22.12 4.87
C LEU A 659 -7.07 -21.79 3.40
N LYS A 660 -6.40 -22.50 2.48
CA LYS A 660 -6.62 -22.39 1.02
C LYS A 660 -8.00 -22.87 0.57
N GLN A 661 -8.73 -23.66 1.33
CA GLN A 661 -10.12 -23.98 0.99
C GLN A 661 -11.05 -22.89 1.51
N ILE A 662 -10.76 -22.36 2.69
CA ILE A 662 -11.64 -21.42 3.38
C ILE A 662 -11.49 -19.99 2.88
N LEU A 663 -10.31 -19.54 2.52
CA LEU A 663 -10.11 -18.16 2.04
C LEU A 663 -10.30 -18.04 0.51
N GLN A 664 -10.44 -19.17 -0.16
CA GLN A 664 -10.19 -19.29 -1.59
C GLN A 664 -11.33 -20.07 -2.31
N ALA A 665 -12.28 -20.71 -1.62
CA ALA A 665 -13.45 -21.24 -2.37
C ALA A 665 -14.27 -20.07 -2.95
N GLY A 666 -14.50 -20.00 -4.26
CA GLY A 666 -15.43 -19.02 -4.84
C GLY A 666 -16.83 -19.12 -4.21
N THR A 667 -17.55 -18.00 -4.14
CA THR A 667 -18.98 -18.00 -3.82
C THR A 667 -19.72 -18.80 -4.90
N PRO A 668 -20.61 -19.75 -4.56
CA PRO A 668 -21.41 -20.48 -5.54
C PRO A 668 -22.25 -19.58 -6.44
#